data_AF-A0AAU6VV14-F1
#
_entry.id   AF-A0AAU6VV14-F1
#
_cell.length_a   1.000
_cell.length_b   1.000
_cell.length_c   1.000
_cell.angle_alpha   90.00
_cell.angle_beta   90.00
_cell.angle_gamma   90.00
#
_symmetry.space_group_name_H-M   'P 1'
#
loop_
_entity.id
_entity.type
_entity.pdbx_description
1 polymer ?
#
loop_
_entity_poly.entity_id
_entity_poly.type
_entity_poly.pdbx_seq_one_letter_code
_entity_poly.pdbx_strand_id
1 'polypeptide(L)'
;MDALQQHRAQAKQQLYLWHSQHLVSGAAWRKALGLLPSPGAKQSLSFFNPLLLGSAALCFASALICFFAYNWAALPRMGKLALLETGLLGCLLLAFALSRWLKPPLADKALGALPWLLFVACVFIGVLLAFIGQSYQQGADNWQLFAVWALLILPWVVCLKLEAGYLLLILLLNLAQCLLLQITSLPFADLFSFLGDDRLAIPWSLFALNWLLHQCLLRFALTDKHGIPLSEVTSGLLSWGFLLLASCWTLFDSLSKEQFIAVVLYGVVAAALIRGYHTRRKLYGMALGLFGTAALFDLWLLRLLSEVFDGEAVVLLFALMTLCVLLSASVVALLLKRLQADYLAAAPEQQTQKHKDATADTEPWEDEQIVPNAGSLFWQRLQQAGIVSGDVAQETPELQSPWYLKAMLILFGWLAGICLLGFIGTSLALLLDDIQPGLLLSLALAASAVAFGLSRGQSGLFISQFALSFAVAALVLYGIAFDELLFEVASWRWWLMLALAALLHWYLLPPYLTRSSCALLALLALIALLQTLSLLPLVTPALLLGFVLLWRHEADWGKTPLRWRSLAMAMTLALLFCQTPQLVWLEGVWELKSSGMSLAMLQGAQWLLEALLLWQLWCLFGSRMNAIRHQLDGRSQVLLLLGLLSALVWFWWIPGLIAGALVAVFGFVLAERLLLWLGVLAMPVYCGYYYYSLQQTLLEKSLLLMLLGVSLLLLWFALKPLSDRPEWLAAQNGGEQ
;
A
#
# COMPACT_ATOMS: atom_id res chain seq x y z
N MET A 1 2.71 -14.36 7.51
CA MET A 1 3.21 -13.43 8.54
C MET A 1 2.99 -14.09 9.87
N ASP A 2 3.99 -14.07 10.75
CA ASP A 2 3.93 -14.74 12.04
C ASP A 2 2.88 -14.10 12.96
N ALA A 3 2.12 -14.96 13.66
CA ALA A 3 1.05 -14.57 14.56
C ALA A 3 1.52 -13.51 15.59
N LEU A 4 2.76 -13.59 16.08
CA LEU A 4 3.27 -12.67 17.11
C LEU A 4 3.49 -11.24 16.60
N GLN A 5 3.98 -11.05 15.36
CA GLN A 5 4.09 -9.70 14.78
C GLN A 5 2.71 -9.08 14.56
N GLN A 6 1.74 -9.90 14.19
CA GLN A 6 0.34 -9.49 14.09
C GLN A 6 -0.22 -9.11 15.46
N HIS A 7 0.02 -9.91 16.50
CA HIS A 7 -0.37 -9.61 17.88
C HIS A 7 0.30 -8.33 18.41
N ARG A 8 1.59 -8.12 18.10
CA ARG A 8 2.31 -6.90 18.50
C ARG A 8 1.72 -5.66 17.85
N ALA A 9 1.43 -5.70 16.55
CA ALA A 9 0.80 -4.60 15.85
C ALA A 9 -0.63 -4.33 16.36
N GLN A 10 -1.39 -5.37 16.68
CA GLN A 10 -2.73 -5.26 17.28
C GLN A 10 -2.66 -4.64 18.68
N ALA A 11 -1.77 -5.13 19.55
CA ALA A 11 -1.54 -4.60 20.89
C ALA A 11 -1.13 -3.12 20.85
N LYS A 12 -0.28 -2.75 19.88
CA LYS A 12 0.12 -1.35 19.65
C LYS A 12 -1.06 -0.49 19.24
N GLN A 13 -1.91 -0.96 18.32
CA GLN A 13 -3.13 -0.25 17.93
C GLN A 13 -4.09 -0.06 19.12
N GLN A 14 -4.24 -1.09 19.96
CA GLN A 14 -5.01 -1.03 21.21
C GLN A 14 -4.41 -0.03 22.22
N LEU A 15 -3.09 0.09 22.28
CA LEU A 15 -2.45 1.07 23.16
C LEU A 15 -2.78 2.52 22.77
N TYR A 16 -2.76 2.85 21.47
CA TYR A 16 -3.22 4.16 20.97
C TYR A 16 -4.69 4.44 21.33
N LEU A 17 -5.50 3.38 21.30
CA LEU A 17 -6.90 3.37 21.66
C LEU A 17 -7.13 3.73 23.12
N TRP A 18 -6.47 3.00 24.02
CA TRP A 18 -6.58 3.23 25.46
C TRP A 18 -6.02 4.59 25.87
N HIS A 19 -4.97 5.07 25.20
CA HIS A 19 -4.52 6.45 25.38
C HIS A 19 -5.59 7.46 24.92
N SER A 20 -6.26 7.24 23.78
CA SER A 20 -7.31 8.14 23.30
C SER A 20 -8.54 8.19 24.21
N GLN A 21 -8.82 7.11 24.93
CA GLN A 21 -9.87 7.00 25.94
C GLN A 21 -9.43 7.48 27.33
N HIS A 22 -8.25 8.07 27.47
CA HIS A 22 -7.67 8.51 28.74
C HIS A 22 -7.40 7.39 29.77
N LEU A 23 -7.40 6.12 29.35
CA LEU A 23 -7.08 4.97 30.22
C LEU A 23 -5.57 4.82 30.47
N VAL A 24 -4.76 5.20 29.48
CA VAL A 24 -3.29 5.24 29.62
C VAL A 24 -2.86 6.70 29.65
N SER A 25 -2.27 7.12 30.77
CA SER A 25 -1.75 8.48 30.91
C SER A 25 -0.53 8.71 30.01
N GLY A 26 -0.35 9.95 29.56
CA GLY A 26 0.82 10.31 28.75
C GLY A 26 2.17 10.07 29.46
N ALA A 27 2.21 10.12 30.79
CA ALA A 27 3.40 9.79 31.57
C ALA A 27 3.72 8.28 31.54
N ALA A 28 2.68 7.44 31.46
CA ALA A 28 2.84 5.99 31.37
C ALA A 28 3.08 5.49 29.93
N TRP A 29 2.97 6.34 28.90
CA TRP A 29 3.12 5.99 27.48
C TRP A 29 4.42 5.23 27.20
N ARG A 30 5.56 5.79 27.64
CA ARG A 30 6.89 5.18 27.43
C ARG A 30 6.97 3.78 28.07
N LYS A 31 6.46 3.64 29.29
CA LYS A 31 6.44 2.36 30.04
C LYS A 31 5.52 1.35 29.36
N ALA A 32 4.34 1.77 28.91
CA ALA A 32 3.36 0.93 28.25
C ALA A 32 3.85 0.43 26.88
N LEU A 33 4.52 1.30 26.09
CA LEU A 33 5.18 0.90 24.84
C LEU A 33 6.31 -0.12 25.07
N GLY A 34 7.06 0.02 26.17
CA GLY A 34 8.13 -0.92 26.54
C GLY A 34 7.61 -2.33 26.88
N LEU A 35 6.33 -2.47 27.25
CA LEU A 35 5.69 -3.76 27.56
C LEU A 35 5.12 -4.48 26.33
N LEU A 36 5.20 -3.86 25.14
CA LEU A 36 4.83 -4.54 23.91
C LEU A 36 5.68 -5.80 23.73
N PRO A 37 5.08 -6.93 23.32
CA PRO A 37 5.85 -8.15 23.10
C PRO A 37 6.97 -7.88 22.09
N SER A 38 8.22 -8.10 22.49
CA SER A 38 9.36 -7.91 21.59
C SER A 38 9.39 -9.07 20.59
N PRO A 39 9.56 -8.81 19.28
CA PRO A 39 9.76 -9.89 18.33
C PRO A 39 11.09 -10.55 18.68
N GLY A 40 11.07 -11.85 18.96
CA GLY A 40 12.29 -12.63 19.10
C GLY A 40 13.13 -12.56 17.81
N ALA A 41 14.44 -12.83 17.91
CA ALA A 41 15.33 -12.86 16.75
C ALA A 41 14.78 -13.76 15.64
N LYS A 42 14.33 -14.98 15.99
CA LYS A 42 13.74 -15.96 15.08
C LYS A 42 12.53 -15.42 14.29
N GLN A 43 11.61 -14.74 14.97
CA GLN A 43 10.39 -14.18 14.39
C GLN A 43 10.64 -12.92 13.54
N SER A 44 11.75 -12.22 13.80
CA SER A 44 12.19 -11.16 12.90
C SER A 44 12.69 -11.74 11.59
N LEU A 45 13.37 -12.87 11.65
CA LEU A 45 13.96 -13.52 10.49
C LEU A 45 12.93 -14.26 9.63
N SER A 46 11.88 -14.83 10.21
CA SER A 46 10.76 -15.41 9.46
C SER A 46 10.06 -14.39 8.55
N PHE A 47 10.09 -13.10 8.89
CA PHE A 47 9.62 -12.02 8.04
C PHE A 47 10.64 -11.61 6.97
N PHE A 48 11.90 -11.32 7.36
CA PHE A 48 12.91 -10.83 6.43
C PHE A 48 13.36 -11.89 5.41
N ASN A 49 13.39 -13.17 5.78
CA ASN A 49 13.86 -14.23 4.90
C ASN A 49 13.08 -14.34 3.57
N PRO A 50 11.74 -14.45 3.55
CA PRO A 50 10.99 -14.49 2.30
C PRO A 50 11.06 -13.16 1.53
N LEU A 51 11.18 -12.01 2.22
CA LEU A 51 11.32 -10.70 1.58
C LEU A 51 12.67 -10.58 0.86
N LEU A 52 13.79 -10.89 1.53
CA LEU A 52 15.13 -10.87 0.95
C LEU A 52 15.23 -11.78 -0.27
N LEU A 53 14.69 -12.98 -0.15
CA LEU A 53 14.71 -14.00 -1.19
C LEU A 53 13.82 -13.62 -2.38
N GLY A 54 12.64 -13.04 -2.12
CA GLY A 54 11.76 -12.51 -3.15
C GLY A 54 12.35 -11.32 -3.89
N SER A 55 12.92 -10.37 -3.15
CA SER A 55 13.64 -9.23 -3.74
C SER A 55 14.85 -9.69 -4.55
N ALA A 56 15.60 -10.70 -4.09
CA ALA A 56 16.71 -11.27 -4.86
C ALA A 56 16.22 -11.90 -6.17
N ALA A 57 15.15 -12.70 -6.12
CA ALA A 57 14.56 -13.32 -7.31
C ALA A 57 14.05 -12.30 -8.33
N LEU A 58 13.40 -11.22 -7.85
CA LEU A 58 12.99 -10.10 -8.69
C LEU A 58 14.21 -9.39 -9.31
N CYS A 59 15.27 -9.14 -8.53
CA CYS A 59 16.50 -8.55 -9.04
C CYS A 59 17.14 -9.41 -10.13
N PHE A 60 17.21 -10.73 -9.96
CA PHE A 60 17.72 -11.64 -10.99
C PHE A 60 16.84 -11.66 -12.25
N ALA A 61 15.51 -11.71 -12.08
CA ALA A 61 14.57 -11.66 -13.19
C ALA A 61 14.71 -10.34 -13.99
N SER A 62 14.81 -9.20 -13.30
CA SER A 62 15.01 -7.90 -13.95
C SER A 62 16.40 -7.77 -14.57
N ALA A 63 17.45 -8.25 -13.90
CA ALA A 63 18.82 -8.27 -14.43
C ALA A 63 18.88 -9.04 -15.75
N LEU A 64 18.21 -10.19 -15.81
CA LEU A 64 18.10 -11.03 -17.00
C LEU A 64 17.42 -10.27 -18.15
N ILE A 65 16.26 -9.65 -17.91
CA ILE A 65 15.52 -8.89 -18.92
C ILE A 65 16.41 -7.77 -19.48
N CYS A 66 17.05 -6.99 -18.61
CA CYS A 66 17.96 -5.91 -19.01
C CYS A 66 19.16 -6.42 -19.82
N PHE A 67 19.76 -7.55 -19.42
CA PHE A 67 20.88 -8.17 -20.12
C PHE A 67 20.51 -8.53 -21.56
N PHE A 68 19.39 -9.22 -21.73
CA PHE A 68 18.93 -9.62 -23.06
C PHE A 68 18.54 -8.43 -23.91
N ALA A 69 17.82 -7.46 -23.34
CA ALA A 69 17.41 -6.26 -24.05
C ALA A 69 18.63 -5.48 -24.59
N TYR A 70 19.70 -5.37 -23.80
CA TYR A 70 20.94 -4.71 -24.23
C TYR A 70 21.70 -5.52 -25.29
N ASN A 71 21.96 -6.80 -25.02
CA ASN A 71 22.81 -7.64 -25.87
C ASN A 71 22.07 -8.22 -27.09
N TRP A 72 20.80 -7.86 -27.26
CA TRP A 72 19.93 -8.47 -28.26
C TRP A 72 20.48 -8.39 -29.67
N ALA A 73 21.00 -7.22 -30.08
CA ALA A 73 21.52 -7.04 -31.43
C ALA A 73 22.82 -7.84 -31.67
N ALA A 74 23.63 -8.02 -30.63
CA ALA A 74 24.96 -8.64 -30.74
C ALA A 74 24.93 -10.17 -30.66
N LEU A 75 23.94 -10.77 -29.97
CA LEU A 75 23.89 -12.22 -29.79
C LEU A 75 23.42 -12.94 -31.07
N PRO A 76 24.15 -13.97 -31.55
CA PRO A 76 23.67 -14.80 -32.65
C PRO A 76 22.41 -15.57 -32.21
N ARG A 77 21.56 -15.96 -33.16
CA ARG A 77 20.27 -16.62 -32.88
C ARG A 77 20.42 -17.86 -31.98
N MET A 78 21.38 -18.72 -32.27
CA MET A 78 21.65 -19.92 -31.44
C MET A 78 22.19 -19.56 -30.07
N GLY A 79 22.96 -18.47 -29.94
CA GLY A 79 23.43 -17.98 -28.65
C GLY A 79 22.29 -17.48 -27.76
N LYS A 80 21.31 -16.77 -28.34
CA LYS A 80 20.10 -16.33 -27.61
C LYS A 80 19.31 -17.52 -27.09
N LEU A 81 19.01 -18.49 -27.96
CA LEU A 81 18.25 -19.69 -27.61
C LEU A 81 18.99 -20.53 -26.55
N ALA A 82 20.28 -20.80 -26.76
CA ALA A 82 21.08 -21.57 -25.81
C ALA A 82 21.13 -20.89 -24.43
N LEU A 83 21.31 -19.57 -24.36
CA LEU A 83 21.39 -18.86 -23.07
C LEU A 83 20.04 -18.86 -22.34
N LEU A 84 18.93 -18.72 -23.07
CA LEU A 84 17.59 -18.76 -22.50
C LEU A 84 17.20 -20.16 -22.01
N GLU A 85 17.42 -21.18 -22.82
CA GLU A 85 17.12 -22.58 -22.46
C GLU A 85 18.01 -23.07 -21.31
N THR A 86 19.30 -22.76 -21.32
CA THR A 86 20.21 -23.11 -20.22
C THR A 86 19.84 -22.38 -18.93
N GLY A 87 19.40 -21.13 -19.01
CA GLY A 87 18.88 -20.39 -17.85
C GLY A 87 17.63 -21.05 -17.26
N LEU A 88 16.65 -21.36 -18.11
CA LEU A 88 15.41 -22.05 -17.70
C LEU A 88 15.70 -23.43 -17.10
N LEU A 89 16.42 -24.28 -17.84
CA LEU A 89 16.80 -25.62 -17.37
C LEU A 89 17.65 -25.54 -16.11
N GLY A 90 18.54 -24.55 -16.00
CA GLY A 90 19.33 -24.28 -14.81
C GLY A 90 18.46 -24.02 -13.58
N CYS A 91 17.44 -23.17 -13.70
CA CYS A 91 16.48 -22.93 -12.62
C CYS A 91 15.73 -24.21 -12.22
N LEU A 92 15.30 -25.03 -13.19
CA LEU A 92 14.56 -26.27 -12.94
C LEU A 92 15.42 -27.38 -12.34
N LEU A 93 16.62 -27.58 -12.88
CA LEU A 93 17.59 -28.55 -12.36
C LEU A 93 18.07 -28.15 -10.97
N LEU A 94 18.28 -26.85 -10.72
CA LEU A 94 18.57 -26.36 -9.39
C LEU A 94 17.38 -26.63 -8.45
N ALA A 95 16.16 -26.27 -8.83
CA ALA A 95 14.95 -26.58 -8.06
C ALA A 95 14.81 -28.09 -7.75
N PHE A 96 15.09 -28.96 -8.71
CA PHE A 96 15.06 -30.42 -8.56
C PHE A 96 16.20 -30.96 -7.67
N ALA A 97 17.42 -30.48 -7.86
CA ALA A 97 18.55 -30.82 -7.01
C ALA A 97 18.29 -30.38 -5.56
N LEU A 98 17.75 -29.16 -5.39
CA LEU A 98 17.37 -28.60 -4.10
C LEU A 98 16.29 -29.43 -3.39
N SER A 99 15.33 -29.99 -4.13
CA SER A 99 14.23 -30.77 -3.55
C SER A 99 14.56 -32.23 -3.26
N ARG A 100 15.50 -32.84 -4.01
CA ARG A 100 15.71 -34.31 -3.98
C ARG A 100 17.10 -34.75 -3.53
N TRP A 101 18.13 -33.92 -3.72
CA TRP A 101 19.53 -34.35 -3.55
C TRP A 101 20.22 -33.75 -2.33
N LEU A 102 19.64 -32.70 -1.77
CA LEU A 102 20.16 -32.13 -0.53
C LEU A 102 19.73 -32.98 0.66
N LYS A 103 20.72 -33.36 1.47
CA LYS A 103 20.49 -33.99 2.77
C LYS A 103 20.10 -32.90 3.79
N PRO A 104 19.22 -33.20 4.77
CA PRO A 104 19.04 -32.31 5.92
C PRO A 104 20.42 -32.09 6.59
N PRO A 105 20.80 -30.84 6.93
CA PRO A 105 19.98 -29.64 7.16
C PRO A 105 19.96 -28.61 6.01
N LEU A 106 20.62 -28.87 4.88
CA LEU A 106 20.64 -27.93 3.75
C LEU A 106 19.36 -28.01 2.89
N ALA A 107 18.65 -29.13 2.95
CA ALA A 107 17.35 -29.34 2.30
C ALA A 107 16.26 -28.44 2.90
N ASP A 108 16.07 -28.49 4.22
CA ASP A 108 15.12 -27.64 4.96
C ASP A 108 15.35 -26.17 4.67
N LYS A 109 16.63 -25.83 4.58
CA LYS A 109 17.07 -24.53 4.14
C LYS A 109 16.54 -24.26 2.71
N ALA A 110 16.93 -25.05 1.72
CA ALA A 110 16.65 -24.77 0.31
C ALA A 110 15.16 -24.74 -0.08
N LEU A 111 14.28 -25.41 0.68
CA LEU A 111 12.84 -25.46 0.41
C LEU A 111 12.17 -24.08 0.33
N GLY A 112 12.63 -23.09 1.10
CA GLY A 112 12.11 -21.72 1.02
C GLY A 112 12.45 -20.97 -0.27
N ALA A 113 13.52 -21.38 -0.98
CA ALA A 113 13.95 -20.79 -2.26
C ALA A 113 13.25 -21.39 -3.47
N LEU A 114 12.66 -22.58 -3.32
CA LEU A 114 11.98 -23.28 -4.40
C LEU A 114 10.87 -22.43 -5.06
N PRO A 115 9.95 -21.77 -4.32
CA PRO A 115 8.93 -20.90 -4.90
C PRO A 115 9.50 -19.79 -5.79
N TRP A 116 10.61 -19.20 -5.36
CA TRP A 116 11.22 -18.06 -6.03
C TRP A 116 12.04 -18.46 -7.25
N LEU A 117 12.73 -19.61 -7.21
CA LEU A 117 13.38 -20.19 -8.38
C LEU A 117 12.38 -20.53 -9.48
N LEU A 118 11.23 -21.10 -9.09
CA LEU A 118 10.15 -21.41 -10.02
C LEU A 118 9.49 -20.14 -10.57
N PHE A 119 9.38 -19.07 -9.77
CA PHE A 119 8.97 -17.76 -10.27
C PHE A 119 9.93 -17.22 -11.34
N VAL A 120 11.25 -17.30 -11.11
CA VAL A 120 12.25 -16.90 -12.12
C VAL A 120 12.15 -17.77 -13.39
N ALA A 121 11.92 -19.07 -13.25
CA ALA A 121 11.65 -19.96 -14.38
C ALA A 121 10.40 -19.53 -15.19
N CYS A 122 9.32 -19.14 -14.50
CA CYS A 122 8.14 -18.58 -15.17
C CYS A 122 8.47 -17.30 -15.96
N VAL A 123 9.41 -16.47 -15.50
CA VAL A 123 9.88 -15.29 -16.26
C VAL A 123 10.67 -15.69 -17.51
N PHE A 124 11.56 -16.68 -17.41
CA PHE A 124 12.31 -17.20 -18.56
C PHE A 124 11.39 -17.67 -19.69
N ILE A 125 10.24 -18.30 -19.36
CA ILE A 125 9.24 -18.69 -20.37
C ILE A 125 8.78 -17.49 -21.19
N GLY A 126 8.53 -16.34 -20.56
CA GLY A 126 8.15 -15.12 -21.26
C GLY A 126 9.25 -14.58 -22.17
N VAL A 127 10.51 -14.58 -21.70
CA VAL A 127 11.65 -14.12 -22.51
C VAL A 127 11.90 -15.05 -23.71
N LEU A 128 11.72 -16.36 -23.55
CA LEU A 128 11.76 -17.33 -24.64
C LEU A 128 10.66 -17.08 -25.69
N LEU A 129 9.43 -16.82 -25.25
CA LEU A 129 8.33 -16.49 -26.16
C LEU A 129 8.60 -15.18 -26.93
N ALA A 130 9.13 -14.16 -26.25
CA ALA A 130 9.55 -12.92 -26.89
C ALA A 130 10.64 -13.15 -27.95
N PHE A 131 11.63 -14.00 -27.62
CA PHE A 131 12.66 -14.42 -28.56
C PHE A 131 12.09 -15.11 -29.80
N ILE A 132 11.16 -16.05 -29.61
CA ILE A 132 10.54 -16.79 -30.71
C ILE A 132 9.76 -15.85 -31.62
N GLY A 133 8.91 -15.00 -31.05
CA GLY A 133 8.10 -14.04 -31.80
C GLY A 133 8.95 -13.11 -32.66
N GLN A 134 10.01 -12.53 -32.09
CA GLN A 134 10.87 -11.60 -32.82
C GLN A 134 11.81 -12.29 -33.83
N SER A 135 12.39 -13.44 -33.48
CA SER A 135 13.45 -14.07 -34.30
C SER A 135 12.91 -14.84 -35.49
N TYR A 136 11.71 -15.40 -35.36
CA TYR A 136 11.07 -16.18 -36.41
C TYR A 136 10.03 -15.38 -37.18
N GLN A 137 9.88 -14.07 -36.90
CA GLN A 137 8.90 -13.17 -37.52
C GLN A 137 7.53 -13.86 -37.67
N GLN A 138 7.12 -14.60 -36.64
CA GLN A 138 5.76 -15.07 -36.60
C GLN A 138 4.94 -13.79 -36.51
N GLY A 139 4.08 -13.50 -37.49
CA GLY A 139 3.18 -12.34 -37.48
C GLY A 139 2.13 -12.40 -36.36
N ALA A 140 2.49 -13.01 -35.23
CA ALA A 140 1.73 -13.11 -34.01
C ALA A 140 1.69 -11.75 -33.34
N ASP A 141 0.48 -11.29 -33.05
CA ASP A 141 0.25 -10.05 -32.34
C ASP A 141 0.87 -10.08 -30.94
N ASN A 142 1.21 -8.90 -30.41
CA ASN A 142 1.80 -8.76 -29.06
C ASN A 142 0.96 -9.41 -27.95
N TRP A 143 -0.36 -9.47 -28.10
CA TRP A 143 -1.24 -10.11 -27.10
C TRP A 143 -1.03 -11.62 -27.00
N GLN A 144 -0.69 -12.29 -28.10
CA GLN A 144 -0.53 -13.75 -28.15
C GLN A 144 0.64 -14.19 -27.29
N LEU A 145 1.72 -13.40 -27.26
CA LEU A 145 2.88 -13.62 -26.39
C LEU A 145 2.44 -13.75 -24.94
N PHE A 146 1.68 -12.76 -24.43
CA PHE A 146 1.26 -12.75 -23.03
C PHE A 146 0.22 -13.82 -22.72
N ALA A 147 -0.68 -14.12 -23.66
CA ALA A 147 -1.69 -15.16 -23.50
C ALA A 147 -1.08 -16.57 -23.44
N VAL A 148 -0.18 -16.89 -24.37
CA VAL A 148 0.55 -18.17 -24.38
C VAL A 148 1.44 -18.28 -23.15
N TRP A 149 2.09 -17.19 -22.75
CA TRP A 149 2.86 -17.16 -21.51
C TRP A 149 2.00 -17.50 -20.29
N ALA A 150 0.85 -16.83 -20.13
CA ALA A 150 -0.10 -17.11 -19.06
C ALA A 150 -0.55 -18.57 -19.05
N LEU A 151 -0.87 -19.13 -20.22
CA LEU A 151 -1.29 -20.52 -20.37
C LEU A 151 -0.20 -21.51 -19.93
N LEU A 152 1.06 -21.27 -20.32
CA LEU A 152 2.18 -22.17 -19.99
C LEU A 152 2.52 -22.17 -18.51
N ILE A 153 2.38 -21.03 -17.82
CA ILE A 153 2.68 -20.94 -16.38
C ILE A 153 1.50 -21.37 -15.51
N LEU A 154 0.27 -21.39 -16.03
CA LEU A 154 -0.94 -21.66 -15.23
C LEU A 154 -0.88 -22.97 -14.44
N PRO A 155 -0.50 -24.13 -15.03
CA PRO A 155 -0.42 -25.39 -14.28
C PRO A 155 0.59 -25.31 -13.13
N TRP A 156 1.70 -24.61 -13.36
CA TRP A 156 2.78 -24.44 -12.38
C TRP A 156 2.27 -23.62 -11.20
N VAL A 157 1.67 -22.48 -11.48
CA VAL A 157 1.16 -21.56 -10.45
C VAL A 157 0.06 -22.22 -9.61
N VAL A 158 -0.86 -22.97 -10.25
CA VAL A 158 -1.97 -23.65 -9.57
C VAL A 158 -1.49 -24.82 -8.72
N CYS A 159 -0.62 -25.69 -9.25
CA CYS A 159 -0.14 -26.86 -8.50
C CYS A 159 0.80 -26.47 -7.36
N LEU A 160 1.58 -25.41 -7.52
CA LEU A 160 2.60 -24.99 -6.56
C LEU A 160 2.11 -23.92 -5.58
N LYS A 161 0.88 -23.42 -5.74
CA LYS A 161 0.25 -22.40 -4.89
C LYS A 161 1.15 -21.15 -4.70
N LEU A 162 1.79 -20.71 -5.78
CA LEU A 162 2.78 -19.63 -5.76
C LEU A 162 2.11 -18.25 -5.81
N GLU A 163 2.08 -17.52 -4.68
CA GLU A 163 1.52 -16.15 -4.61
C GLU A 163 2.11 -15.21 -5.67
N ALA A 164 3.44 -15.16 -5.79
CA ALA A 164 4.11 -14.35 -6.81
C ALA A 164 3.75 -14.80 -8.24
N GLY A 165 3.52 -16.10 -8.42
CA GLY A 165 3.06 -16.67 -9.69
C GLY A 165 1.63 -16.25 -10.04
N TYR A 166 0.72 -16.19 -9.06
CA TYR A 166 -0.65 -15.69 -9.27
C TYR A 166 -0.64 -14.22 -9.66
N LEU A 167 0.21 -13.40 -9.03
CA LEU A 167 0.35 -11.98 -9.39
C LEU A 167 0.86 -11.81 -10.82
N LEU A 168 1.86 -12.61 -11.22
CA LEU A 168 2.33 -12.64 -12.61
C LEU A 168 1.21 -13.07 -13.56
N LEU A 169 0.43 -14.11 -13.23
CA LEU A 169 -0.69 -14.58 -14.05
C LEU A 169 -1.77 -13.49 -14.21
N ILE A 170 -2.14 -12.80 -13.13
CA ILE A 170 -3.09 -11.68 -13.17
C ILE A 170 -2.57 -10.58 -14.11
N LEU A 171 -1.28 -10.21 -13.98
CA LEU A 171 -0.66 -9.20 -14.84
C LEU A 171 -0.68 -9.62 -16.32
N LEU A 172 -0.27 -10.84 -16.62
CA LEU A 172 -0.19 -11.35 -17.99
C LEU A 172 -1.56 -11.44 -18.66
N LEU A 173 -2.58 -11.92 -17.95
CA LEU A 173 -3.94 -12.01 -18.48
C LEU A 173 -4.54 -10.63 -18.74
N ASN A 174 -4.33 -9.67 -17.84
CA ASN A 174 -4.76 -8.28 -18.04
C ASN A 174 -4.06 -7.64 -19.25
N LEU A 175 -2.74 -7.81 -19.38
CA LEU A 175 -1.98 -7.30 -20.52
C LEU A 175 -2.40 -7.95 -21.84
N ALA A 176 -2.52 -9.28 -21.87
CA ALA A 176 -2.97 -10.02 -23.04
C ALA A 176 -4.33 -9.54 -23.52
N GLN A 177 -5.30 -9.42 -22.61
CA GLN A 177 -6.64 -8.98 -22.96
C GLN A 177 -6.68 -7.51 -23.40
N CYS A 178 -5.95 -6.62 -22.72
CA CYS A 178 -5.89 -5.21 -23.10
C CYS A 178 -5.32 -5.04 -24.51
N LEU A 179 -4.23 -5.75 -24.84
CA LEU A 179 -3.62 -5.71 -26.18
C LEU A 179 -4.48 -6.38 -27.25
N LEU A 180 -5.20 -7.46 -26.91
CA LEU A 180 -6.12 -8.13 -27.85
C LEU A 180 -7.25 -7.19 -28.26
N LEU A 181 -7.83 -6.48 -27.30
CA LEU A 181 -8.95 -5.55 -27.53
C LEU A 181 -8.56 -4.28 -28.30
N GLN A 182 -7.27 -3.98 -28.43
CA GLN A 182 -6.78 -2.91 -29.30
C GLN A 182 -6.82 -3.30 -30.79
N ILE A 183 -6.80 -4.60 -31.10
CA ILE A 183 -6.67 -5.13 -32.47
C ILE A 183 -7.97 -5.78 -32.94
N THR A 184 -8.77 -6.34 -32.03
CA THR A 184 -9.98 -7.10 -32.37
C THR A 184 -11.08 -6.86 -31.35
N SER A 185 -12.32 -6.67 -31.83
CA SER A 185 -13.49 -6.78 -30.96
C SER A 185 -13.75 -8.26 -30.66
N LEU A 186 -13.67 -8.64 -29.38
CA LEU A 186 -14.09 -9.98 -28.97
C LEU A 186 -15.59 -10.15 -29.22
N PRO A 187 -16.11 -11.35 -29.55
CA PRO A 187 -17.56 -11.59 -29.59
C PRO A 187 -18.23 -11.34 -28.22
N PHE A 188 -17.47 -11.41 -27.12
CA PHE A 188 -17.91 -11.00 -25.79
C PHE A 188 -17.85 -9.47 -25.58
N ALA A 189 -16.98 -8.76 -26.30
CA ALA A 189 -16.99 -7.29 -26.38
C ALA A 189 -18.21 -6.79 -27.17
N ASP A 190 -18.62 -7.49 -28.23
CA ASP A 190 -19.87 -7.22 -28.95
C ASP A 190 -21.12 -7.45 -28.08
N LEU A 191 -21.02 -8.26 -27.02
CA LEU A 191 -22.07 -8.42 -26.01
C LEU A 191 -22.23 -7.15 -25.15
N PHE A 192 -21.15 -6.40 -24.98
CA PHE A 192 -21.14 -5.09 -24.31
C PHE A 192 -21.29 -3.91 -25.28
N SER A 193 -21.15 -4.09 -26.59
CA SER A 193 -21.51 -3.06 -27.57
C SER A 193 -23.03 -2.79 -27.61
N PHE A 194 -23.85 -3.72 -27.09
CA PHE A 194 -25.26 -3.46 -26.74
C PHE A 194 -25.43 -2.32 -25.72
N LEU A 195 -24.37 -1.94 -24.98
CA LEU A 195 -24.36 -0.80 -24.06
C LEU A 195 -24.07 0.54 -24.75
N GLY A 196 -23.97 0.57 -26.09
CA GLY A 196 -24.02 1.78 -26.90
C GLY A 196 -22.68 2.46 -27.21
N ASP A 197 -21.56 1.97 -26.66
CA ASP A 197 -20.22 2.50 -26.95
C ASP A 197 -19.16 1.38 -26.96
N ASP A 198 -18.50 1.16 -28.10
CA ASP A 198 -17.44 0.16 -28.29
C ASP A 198 -16.26 0.37 -27.32
N ARG A 199 -16.05 1.59 -26.84
CA ARG A 199 -14.97 1.90 -25.89
C ARG A 199 -15.21 1.27 -24.52
N LEU A 200 -16.46 0.95 -24.18
CA LEU A 200 -16.84 0.30 -22.92
C LEU A 200 -16.46 -1.18 -22.88
N ALA A 201 -16.24 -1.81 -24.03
CA ALA A 201 -15.85 -3.21 -24.11
C ALA A 201 -14.55 -3.51 -23.35
N ILE A 202 -13.59 -2.58 -23.36
CA ILE A 202 -12.31 -2.74 -22.68
C ILE A 202 -12.48 -2.84 -21.16
N PRO A 203 -13.02 -1.82 -20.46
CA PRO A 203 -13.14 -1.89 -19.00
C PRO A 203 -14.13 -2.98 -18.53
N TRP A 204 -15.22 -3.27 -19.27
CA TRP A 204 -16.15 -4.34 -18.90
C TRP A 204 -15.54 -5.73 -19.02
N SER A 205 -14.80 -5.98 -20.10
CA SER A 205 -14.16 -7.27 -20.28
C SER A 205 -13.00 -7.47 -19.28
N LEU A 206 -12.24 -6.42 -18.96
CA LEU A 206 -11.22 -6.47 -17.91
C LEU A 206 -11.84 -6.66 -16.52
N PHE A 207 -12.99 -6.03 -16.25
CA PHE A 207 -13.79 -6.31 -15.07
C PHE A 207 -14.16 -7.79 -14.99
N ALA A 208 -14.73 -8.35 -16.06
CA ALA A 208 -15.18 -9.74 -16.11
C ALA A 208 -14.03 -10.73 -15.88
N LEU A 209 -12.87 -10.49 -16.50
CA LEU A 209 -11.65 -11.28 -16.27
C LEU A 209 -11.24 -11.26 -14.79
N ASN A 210 -11.05 -10.07 -14.23
CA ASN A 210 -10.57 -9.94 -12.85
C ASN A 210 -11.60 -10.47 -11.85
N TRP A 211 -12.89 -10.34 -12.15
CA TRP A 211 -13.97 -10.93 -11.38
C TRP A 211 -13.89 -12.46 -11.36
N LEU A 212 -13.73 -13.10 -12.53
CA LEU A 212 -13.61 -14.55 -12.65
C LEU A 212 -12.35 -15.06 -11.94
N LEU A 213 -11.21 -14.38 -12.12
CA LEU A 213 -9.97 -14.69 -11.42
C LEU A 213 -10.16 -14.60 -9.91
N HIS A 214 -10.81 -13.53 -9.44
CA HIS A 214 -11.12 -13.33 -8.04
C HIS A 214 -12.01 -14.45 -7.47
N GLN A 215 -13.05 -14.85 -8.20
CA GLN A 215 -13.91 -15.97 -7.82
C GLN A 215 -13.17 -17.31 -7.77
N CYS A 216 -12.25 -17.55 -8.71
CA CYS A 216 -11.43 -18.76 -8.69
C CYS A 216 -10.52 -18.79 -7.45
N LEU A 217 -9.85 -17.68 -7.15
CA LEU A 217 -9.00 -17.56 -5.95
C LEU A 217 -9.80 -17.78 -4.65
N LEU A 218 -10.98 -17.18 -4.55
CA LEU A 218 -11.87 -17.35 -3.40
C LEU A 218 -12.42 -18.78 -3.25
N ARG A 219 -12.74 -19.46 -4.36
CA ARG A 219 -13.35 -20.79 -4.35
C ARG A 219 -12.35 -21.89 -4.05
N PHE A 220 -11.19 -21.83 -4.68
CA PHE A 220 -10.20 -22.90 -4.59
C PHE A 220 -9.24 -22.73 -3.41
N ALA A 221 -9.41 -21.67 -2.60
CA ALA A 221 -8.60 -21.38 -1.41
C ALA A 221 -7.11 -21.69 -1.66
N LEU A 222 -6.60 -21.23 -2.81
CA LEU A 222 -5.33 -21.70 -3.37
C LEU A 222 -4.11 -21.23 -2.55
N THR A 223 -4.33 -20.59 -1.41
CA THR A 223 -3.32 -19.95 -0.57
C THR A 223 -3.65 -20.26 0.90
N ASP A 224 -3.17 -21.40 1.40
CA ASP A 224 -3.44 -21.96 2.75
C ASP A 224 -2.76 -21.20 3.91
N LYS A 225 -2.56 -19.88 3.82
CA LYS A 225 -1.84 -19.13 4.86
C LYS A 225 -2.76 -18.16 5.58
N HIS A 226 -2.61 -18.09 6.89
CA HIS A 226 -3.36 -17.31 7.88
C HIS A 226 -3.37 -15.79 7.61
N GLY A 227 -4.00 -15.35 6.52
CA GLY A 227 -4.06 -13.96 6.06
C GLY A 227 -4.83 -13.80 4.76
N ILE A 228 -5.02 -12.55 4.33
CA ILE A 228 -5.61 -12.24 3.02
C ILE A 228 -4.46 -12.31 2.00
N PRO A 229 -4.49 -13.25 1.04
CA PRO A 229 -3.44 -13.41 0.05
C PRO A 229 -3.39 -12.18 -0.87
N LEU A 230 -2.18 -11.77 -1.28
CA LEU A 230 -2.00 -10.55 -2.05
C LEU A 230 -2.71 -10.64 -3.41
N SER A 231 -2.70 -11.83 -4.01
CA SER A 231 -3.40 -12.17 -5.26
C SER A 231 -4.92 -11.90 -5.18
N GLU A 232 -5.58 -12.33 -4.10
CA GLU A 232 -7.01 -12.08 -3.83
C GLU A 232 -7.31 -10.58 -3.68
N VAL A 233 -6.43 -9.83 -2.99
CA VAL A 233 -6.56 -8.37 -2.87
C VAL A 233 -6.40 -7.70 -4.22
N THR A 234 -5.37 -8.06 -5.00
CA THR A 234 -5.11 -7.44 -6.30
C THR A 234 -6.23 -7.68 -7.29
N SER A 235 -6.73 -8.92 -7.41
CA SER A 235 -7.79 -9.22 -8.37
C SER A 235 -9.13 -8.57 -7.96
N GLY A 236 -9.40 -8.48 -6.65
CA GLY A 236 -10.58 -7.78 -6.14
C GLY A 236 -10.52 -6.27 -6.42
N LEU A 237 -9.37 -5.64 -6.17
CA LEU A 237 -9.13 -4.22 -6.46
C LEU A 237 -9.25 -3.92 -7.96
N LEU A 238 -8.63 -4.73 -8.82
CA LEU A 238 -8.72 -4.57 -10.27
C LEU A 238 -10.17 -4.75 -10.76
N SER A 239 -10.89 -5.75 -10.25
CA SER A 239 -12.31 -5.96 -10.59
C SER A 239 -13.14 -4.71 -10.26
N TRP A 240 -13.15 -4.24 -9.00
CA TRP A 240 -13.90 -3.04 -8.64
C TRP A 240 -13.40 -1.77 -9.33
N GLY A 241 -12.09 -1.64 -9.55
CA GLY A 241 -11.49 -0.50 -10.25
C GLY A 241 -11.94 -0.41 -11.71
N PHE A 242 -11.93 -1.51 -12.45
CA PHE A 242 -12.41 -1.53 -13.83
C PHE A 242 -13.93 -1.37 -13.93
N LEU A 243 -14.69 -1.88 -12.96
CA LEU A 243 -16.13 -1.62 -12.87
C LEU A 243 -16.41 -0.12 -12.69
N LEU A 244 -15.71 0.53 -11.75
CA LEU A 244 -15.81 1.98 -11.54
C LEU A 244 -15.42 2.76 -12.79
N LEU A 245 -14.33 2.36 -13.47
CA LEU A 245 -13.87 3.02 -14.69
C LEU A 245 -14.89 2.87 -15.84
N ALA A 246 -15.46 1.68 -16.03
CA ALA A 246 -16.54 1.45 -16.99
C ALA A 246 -17.73 2.37 -16.70
N SER A 247 -18.12 2.47 -15.42
CA SER A 247 -19.23 3.32 -15.01
C SER A 247 -18.97 4.80 -15.24
N CYS A 248 -17.79 5.32 -14.87
CA CYS A 248 -17.43 6.71 -15.16
C CYS A 248 -17.57 7.02 -16.65
N TRP A 249 -17.10 6.12 -17.52
CA TRP A 249 -17.20 6.31 -18.97
C TRP A 249 -18.65 6.34 -19.46
N THR A 250 -19.49 5.40 -19.02
CA THR A 250 -20.92 5.39 -19.39
C THR A 250 -21.70 6.60 -18.92
N LEU A 251 -21.34 7.17 -17.75
CA LEU A 251 -22.14 8.18 -17.09
C LEU A 251 -21.93 9.60 -17.64
N PHE A 252 -20.74 9.90 -18.15
CA PHE A 252 -20.41 11.27 -18.56
C PHE A 252 -20.57 11.54 -20.07
N ASP A 253 -20.84 10.52 -20.88
CA ASP A 253 -20.96 10.68 -22.33
C ASP A 253 -22.37 11.12 -22.77
N SER A 254 -23.45 10.39 -22.43
CA SER A 254 -24.84 10.78 -22.70
C SER A 254 -25.86 10.02 -21.80
N LEU A 255 -27.16 10.34 -21.87
CA LEU A 255 -28.25 9.55 -21.25
C LEU A 255 -29.11 8.87 -22.33
N SER A 256 -28.55 7.84 -22.95
CA SER A 256 -29.29 6.92 -23.82
C SER A 256 -29.98 5.82 -23.01
N LYS A 257 -30.96 5.15 -23.62
CA LYS A 257 -31.62 3.96 -23.02
C LYS A 257 -30.62 2.83 -22.76
N GLU A 258 -29.59 2.70 -23.59
CA GLU A 258 -28.55 1.68 -23.50
C GLU A 258 -27.66 1.90 -22.27
N GLN A 259 -27.29 3.14 -21.98
CA GLN A 259 -26.52 3.49 -20.77
C GLN A 259 -27.34 3.31 -19.48
N PHE A 260 -28.67 3.54 -19.50
CA PHE A 260 -29.52 3.20 -18.35
C PHE A 260 -29.50 1.69 -18.05
N ILE A 261 -29.54 0.85 -19.10
CA ILE A 261 -29.38 -0.60 -18.96
C ILE A 261 -28.00 -0.94 -18.39
N ALA A 262 -26.94 -0.25 -18.84
CA ALA A 262 -25.59 -0.41 -18.28
C ALA A 262 -25.56 -0.13 -16.77
N VAL A 263 -26.25 0.93 -16.31
CA VAL A 263 -26.34 1.29 -14.89
C VAL A 263 -27.07 0.22 -14.07
N VAL A 264 -28.20 -0.28 -14.56
CA VAL A 264 -28.92 -1.38 -13.89
C VAL A 264 -28.04 -2.63 -13.83
N LEU A 265 -27.33 -2.93 -14.92
CA LEU A 265 -26.39 -4.05 -14.96
C LEU A 265 -25.26 -3.87 -13.93
N TYR A 266 -24.70 -2.66 -13.77
CA TYR A 266 -23.73 -2.37 -12.71
C TYR A 266 -24.27 -2.73 -11.32
N GLY A 267 -25.51 -2.31 -11.02
CA GLY A 267 -26.15 -2.59 -9.73
C GLY A 267 -26.33 -4.09 -9.47
N VAL A 268 -26.78 -4.84 -10.47
CA VAL A 268 -26.94 -6.30 -10.39
C VAL A 268 -25.60 -7.00 -10.18
N VAL A 269 -24.59 -6.62 -10.96
CA VAL A 269 -23.23 -7.15 -10.88
C VAL A 269 -22.65 -6.87 -9.49
N ALA A 270 -22.67 -5.62 -9.05
CA ALA A 270 -22.19 -5.19 -7.74
C ALA A 270 -22.85 -5.96 -6.59
N ALA A 271 -24.17 -6.14 -6.64
CA ALA A 271 -24.93 -6.91 -5.65
C ALA A 271 -24.51 -8.39 -5.63
N ALA A 272 -24.30 -8.99 -6.81
CA ALA A 272 -23.76 -10.35 -6.91
C ALA A 272 -22.36 -10.43 -6.30
N LEU A 273 -21.51 -9.41 -6.47
CA LEU A 273 -20.17 -9.41 -5.89
C LEU A 273 -20.22 -9.37 -4.37
N ILE A 274 -20.99 -8.43 -3.83
CA ILE A 274 -21.17 -8.23 -2.40
C ILE A 274 -21.78 -9.48 -1.75
N ARG A 275 -22.76 -10.12 -2.39
CA ARG A 275 -23.33 -11.40 -1.93
C ARG A 275 -22.28 -12.52 -1.91
N GLY A 276 -21.41 -12.58 -2.91
CA GLY A 276 -20.27 -13.49 -2.94
C GLY A 276 -19.34 -13.31 -1.75
N TYR A 277 -18.97 -12.07 -1.42
CA TYR A 277 -18.15 -11.77 -0.24
C TYR A 277 -18.86 -12.07 1.08
N HIS A 278 -20.15 -11.75 1.17
CA HIS A 278 -20.97 -11.95 2.37
C HIS A 278 -21.13 -13.43 2.72
N THR A 279 -21.45 -14.26 1.73
CA THR A 279 -21.58 -15.72 1.93
C THR A 279 -20.27 -16.37 2.38
N ARG A 280 -19.14 -15.80 2.00
CA ARG A 280 -17.79 -16.25 2.37
C ARG A 280 -17.25 -15.57 3.63
N ARG A 281 -18.02 -14.68 4.27
CA ARG A 281 -17.64 -13.87 5.45
C ARG A 281 -16.33 -13.07 5.29
N LYS A 282 -16.03 -12.59 4.08
CA LYS A 282 -14.80 -11.83 3.76
C LYS A 282 -15.04 -10.32 3.91
N LEU A 283 -14.79 -9.76 5.10
CA LEU A 283 -15.04 -8.33 5.41
C LEU A 283 -14.32 -7.34 4.50
N TYR A 284 -13.06 -7.62 4.11
CA TYR A 284 -12.30 -6.68 3.29
C TYR A 284 -12.93 -6.52 1.88
N GLY A 285 -13.38 -7.64 1.28
CA GLY A 285 -14.03 -7.65 -0.02
C GLY A 285 -15.42 -7.00 0.03
N MET A 286 -16.15 -7.19 1.14
CA MET A 286 -17.39 -6.44 1.40
C MET A 286 -17.14 -4.95 1.50
N ALA A 287 -16.06 -4.53 2.17
CA ALA A 287 -15.73 -3.11 2.29
C ALA A 287 -15.41 -2.50 0.93
N LEU A 288 -14.57 -3.17 0.15
CA LEU A 288 -14.26 -2.75 -1.21
C LEU A 288 -15.54 -2.63 -2.05
N GLY A 289 -16.44 -3.60 -1.96
CA GLY A 289 -17.67 -3.58 -2.73
C GLY A 289 -18.69 -2.54 -2.30
N LEU A 290 -18.91 -2.37 -1.00
CA LEU A 290 -19.86 -1.37 -0.50
C LEU A 290 -19.37 0.06 -0.78
N PHE A 291 -18.08 0.36 -0.58
CA PHE A 291 -17.52 1.66 -0.95
C PHE A 291 -17.49 1.86 -2.48
N GLY A 292 -17.20 0.81 -3.26
CA GLY A 292 -17.32 0.85 -4.71
C GLY A 292 -18.75 1.19 -5.16
N THR A 293 -19.77 0.56 -4.57
CA THR A 293 -21.17 0.89 -4.86
C THR A 293 -21.57 2.29 -4.41
N ALA A 294 -21.04 2.78 -3.29
CA ALA A 294 -21.31 4.15 -2.85
C ALA A 294 -20.73 5.17 -3.84
N ALA A 295 -19.48 4.97 -4.29
CA ALA A 295 -18.88 5.82 -5.32
C ALA A 295 -19.68 5.80 -6.63
N LEU A 296 -20.15 4.62 -7.06
CA LEU A 296 -21.03 4.49 -8.24
C LEU A 296 -22.35 5.24 -8.07
N PHE A 297 -22.98 5.10 -6.90
CA PHE A 297 -24.21 5.80 -6.57
C PHE A 297 -24.00 7.32 -6.60
N ASP A 298 -22.93 7.81 -5.98
CA ASP A 298 -22.61 9.24 -5.93
C ASP A 298 -22.35 9.81 -7.34
N LEU A 299 -21.64 9.07 -8.20
CA LEU A 299 -21.40 9.46 -9.60
C LEU A 299 -22.67 9.47 -10.44
N TRP A 300 -23.54 8.47 -10.29
CA TRP A 300 -24.81 8.44 -11.00
C TRP A 300 -25.74 9.57 -10.55
N LEU A 301 -25.79 9.83 -9.25
CA LEU A 301 -26.56 10.92 -8.69
C LEU A 301 -26.02 12.28 -9.16
N LEU A 302 -24.70 12.46 -9.21
CA LEU A 302 -24.05 13.65 -9.78
C LEU A 302 -24.55 13.89 -11.22
N ARG A 303 -24.55 12.85 -12.06
CA ARG A 303 -25.02 12.96 -13.44
C ARG A 303 -26.49 13.33 -13.53
N LEU A 304 -27.37 12.62 -12.81
CA LEU A 304 -28.80 12.92 -12.82
C LEU A 304 -29.09 14.35 -12.37
N LEU A 305 -28.49 14.76 -11.26
CA LEU A 305 -28.70 16.10 -10.73
C LEU A 305 -28.12 17.16 -11.68
N SER A 306 -27.02 16.86 -12.40
CA SER A 306 -26.44 17.79 -13.38
C SER A 306 -27.33 18.05 -14.60
N GLU A 307 -28.28 17.16 -14.92
CA GLU A 307 -29.23 17.41 -16.01
C GLU A 307 -30.51 18.13 -15.55
N VAL A 308 -30.82 18.06 -14.26
CA VAL A 308 -31.95 18.77 -13.67
C VAL A 308 -31.56 20.19 -13.27
N PHE A 309 -30.31 20.36 -12.81
CA PHE A 309 -29.80 21.62 -12.29
C PHE A 309 -28.81 22.25 -13.27
N ASP A 310 -29.33 23.12 -14.12
CA ASP A 310 -28.54 23.97 -15.02
C ASP A 310 -28.40 25.40 -14.49
N GLY A 311 -27.36 26.10 -14.96
CA GLY A 311 -27.13 27.52 -14.66
C GLY A 311 -27.01 27.81 -13.16
N GLU A 312 -27.88 28.67 -12.64
CA GLU A 312 -27.85 29.11 -11.24
C GLU A 312 -28.13 27.96 -10.23
N ALA A 313 -28.79 26.89 -10.67
CA ALA A 313 -29.11 25.76 -9.81
C ALA A 313 -27.92 24.82 -9.54
N VAL A 314 -26.78 25.01 -10.22
CA VAL A 314 -25.54 24.23 -10.03
C VAL A 314 -25.00 24.35 -8.59
N VAL A 315 -25.33 25.43 -7.87
CA VAL A 315 -25.04 25.55 -6.44
C VAL A 315 -25.73 24.44 -5.65
N LEU A 316 -27.02 24.21 -5.91
CA LEU A 316 -27.78 23.18 -5.23
C LEU A 316 -27.26 21.78 -5.56
N LEU A 317 -26.79 21.56 -6.80
CA LEU A 317 -26.10 20.32 -7.21
C LEU A 317 -24.92 20.01 -6.28
N PHE A 318 -23.98 20.94 -6.13
CA PHE A 318 -22.80 20.70 -5.28
C PHE A 318 -23.14 20.55 -3.79
N ALA A 319 -24.15 21.28 -3.28
CA ALA A 319 -24.63 21.12 -1.91
C ALA A 319 -25.18 19.71 -1.67
N LEU A 320 -26.06 19.25 -2.56
CA LEU A 320 -26.66 17.91 -2.50
C LEU A 320 -25.59 16.83 -2.65
N MET A 321 -24.62 17.02 -3.55
CA MET A 321 -23.49 16.10 -3.72
C MET A 321 -22.65 15.95 -2.47
N THR A 322 -22.33 17.06 -1.81
CA THR A 322 -21.58 17.03 -0.54
C THR A 322 -22.32 16.19 0.51
N LEU A 323 -23.63 16.41 0.66
CA LEU A 323 -24.46 15.66 1.60
C LEU A 323 -24.52 14.17 1.22
N CYS A 324 -24.71 13.86 -0.06
CA CYS A 324 -24.87 12.49 -0.54
C CYS A 324 -23.60 11.66 -0.38
N VAL A 325 -22.44 12.20 -0.76
CA VAL A 325 -21.13 11.53 -0.59
C VAL A 325 -20.84 11.23 0.87
N LEU A 326 -21.20 12.15 1.78
CA LEU A 326 -20.99 11.94 3.22
C LEU A 326 -21.98 10.92 3.81
N LEU A 327 -23.25 10.97 3.39
CA LEU A 327 -24.28 10.02 3.82
C LEU A 327 -23.97 8.61 3.31
N SER A 328 -23.65 8.45 2.03
CA SER A 328 -23.36 7.16 1.40
C SER A 328 -22.17 6.48 2.08
N ALA A 329 -21.05 7.20 2.26
CA ALA A 329 -19.85 6.70 2.94
C ALA A 329 -20.13 6.29 4.40
N SER A 330 -20.96 7.07 5.10
CA SER A 330 -21.29 6.82 6.50
C SER A 330 -22.23 5.63 6.68
N VAL A 331 -23.23 5.47 5.81
CA VAL A 331 -24.11 4.30 5.78
C VAL A 331 -23.27 3.04 5.55
N VAL A 332 -22.36 3.06 4.57
CA VAL A 332 -21.43 1.96 4.30
C VAL A 332 -20.57 1.63 5.52
N ALA A 333 -20.01 2.63 6.18
CA ALA A 333 -19.19 2.44 7.37
C ALA A 333 -19.96 1.81 8.53
N LEU A 334 -21.20 2.24 8.75
CA LEU A 334 -22.09 1.68 9.78
C LEU A 334 -22.50 0.24 9.46
N LEU A 335 -22.81 -0.06 8.20
CA LEU A 335 -23.14 -1.42 7.75
C LEU A 335 -21.94 -2.36 7.93
N LEU A 336 -20.75 -1.93 7.52
CA LEU A 336 -19.52 -2.73 7.68
C LEU A 336 -19.17 -2.96 9.15
N LYS A 337 -19.43 -1.98 10.01
CA LYS A 337 -19.26 -2.12 11.46
C LYS A 337 -20.20 -3.15 12.06
N ARG A 338 -21.48 -3.16 11.63
CA ARG A 338 -22.45 -4.19 12.04
C ARG A 338 -22.01 -5.58 11.57
N LEU A 339 -21.69 -5.72 10.29
CA LEU A 339 -21.22 -6.98 9.71
C LEU A 339 -19.94 -7.50 10.37
N GLN A 340 -19.02 -6.61 10.75
CA GLN A 340 -17.83 -6.96 11.50
C GLN A 340 -18.19 -7.55 12.87
N ALA A 341 -19.11 -6.92 13.61
CA ALA A 341 -19.57 -7.43 14.88
C ALA A 341 -20.25 -8.81 14.73
N ASP A 342 -21.09 -8.96 13.72
CA ASP A 342 -21.79 -10.22 13.42
C ASP A 342 -20.79 -11.35 13.09
N TYR A 343 -19.76 -11.06 12.29
CA TYR A 343 -18.76 -12.06 11.91
C TYR A 343 -17.83 -12.42 13.05
N LEU A 344 -17.50 -11.47 13.94
CA LEU A 344 -16.74 -11.73 15.16
C LEU A 344 -17.57 -12.55 16.15
N ALA A 345 -18.86 -12.26 16.31
CA ALA A 345 -19.76 -13.03 17.18
C ALA A 345 -19.95 -14.47 16.71
N ALA A 346 -19.93 -14.71 15.40
CA ALA A 346 -20.10 -16.05 14.81
C ALA A 346 -18.80 -16.88 14.71
N ALA A 347 -17.63 -16.33 15.08
CA ALA A 347 -16.34 -17.01 15.01
C ALA A 347 -16.10 -18.07 16.11
N PRO A 348 -16.44 -17.83 17.40
CA PRO A 348 -16.30 -18.82 18.46
C PRO A 348 -17.19 -20.04 18.22
N GLU A 349 -18.46 -19.84 17.84
CA GLU A 349 -19.41 -20.93 17.57
C GLU A 349 -18.87 -21.90 16.50
N GLN A 350 -18.22 -21.39 15.46
CA GLN A 350 -17.61 -22.23 14.42
C GLN A 350 -16.35 -22.94 14.88
N GLN A 351 -15.50 -22.32 15.70
CA GLN A 351 -14.33 -23.01 16.27
C GLN A 351 -14.78 -24.13 17.20
N THR A 352 -15.76 -23.89 18.08
CA THR A 352 -16.34 -24.90 18.97
C THR A 352 -17.04 -26.02 18.20
N GLN A 353 -17.73 -25.71 17.10
CA GLN A 353 -18.37 -26.72 16.25
C GLN A 353 -17.32 -27.55 15.48
N LYS A 354 -16.32 -26.91 14.86
CA LYS A 354 -15.24 -27.59 14.11
C LYS A 354 -14.34 -28.42 15.02
N HIS A 355 -14.17 -27.99 16.28
CA HIS A 355 -13.47 -28.75 17.31
C HIS A 355 -14.31 -29.92 17.80
N LYS A 356 -15.63 -29.74 18.05
CA LYS A 356 -16.55 -30.84 18.36
C LYS A 356 -16.63 -31.90 17.25
N ASP A 357 -16.64 -31.47 15.99
CA ASP A 357 -16.62 -32.38 14.83
C ASP A 357 -15.27 -33.09 14.68
N ALA A 358 -14.17 -32.49 15.15
CA ALA A 358 -12.83 -33.07 15.14
C ALA A 358 -12.50 -33.94 16.36
N THR A 359 -13.12 -33.68 17.51
CA THR A 359 -12.97 -34.44 18.76
C THR A 359 -14.09 -35.47 18.97
N ALA A 360 -15.00 -35.63 18.00
CA ALA A 360 -16.02 -36.67 18.05
C ALA A 360 -15.43 -38.10 18.13
N ASP A 361 -14.16 -38.28 17.76
CA ASP A 361 -13.41 -39.56 17.80
C ASP A 361 -12.36 -39.65 18.93
N THR A 362 -12.27 -38.68 19.85
CA THR A 362 -11.29 -38.70 20.96
C THR A 362 -11.90 -38.18 22.26
N GLU A 363 -11.74 -38.94 23.35
CA GLU A 363 -12.35 -38.65 24.67
C GLU A 363 -12.15 -37.20 25.17
N PRO A 364 -13.10 -36.66 25.95
CA PRO A 364 -13.07 -35.26 26.35
C PRO A 364 -12.02 -35.02 27.43
N TRP A 365 -11.04 -34.15 27.15
CA TRP A 365 -10.20 -33.57 28.20
C TRP A 365 -10.98 -32.45 28.92
N GLU A 366 -11.32 -32.69 30.19
CA GLU A 366 -11.77 -31.65 31.13
C GLU A 366 -10.56 -30.79 31.54
N ASP A 367 -10.34 -29.68 30.83
CA ASP A 367 -9.74 -28.42 31.33
C ASP A 367 -9.43 -27.50 30.13
N GLU A 368 -10.46 -27.07 29.40
CA GLU A 368 -10.29 -26.16 28.27
C GLU A 368 -10.23 -24.70 28.78
N GLN A 369 -9.04 -24.27 29.21
CA GLN A 369 -8.76 -22.86 29.46
C GLN A 369 -9.02 -22.07 28.17
N ILE A 370 -10.03 -21.18 28.21
CA ILE A 370 -10.32 -20.18 27.17
C ILE A 370 -9.01 -19.45 26.85
N VAL A 371 -8.42 -19.73 25.68
CA VAL A 371 -7.18 -19.09 25.24
C VAL A 371 -7.44 -17.57 25.20
N PRO A 372 -6.82 -16.77 26.09
CA PRO A 372 -7.10 -15.35 26.14
C PRO A 372 -6.61 -14.68 24.85
N ASN A 373 -7.47 -13.87 24.22
CA ASN A 373 -7.11 -13.06 23.06
C ASN A 373 -5.84 -12.22 23.35
N ALA A 374 -4.98 -11.99 22.35
CA ALA A 374 -3.72 -11.27 22.55
C ALA A 374 -3.87 -9.87 23.19
N GLY A 375 -5.03 -9.23 23.00
CA GLY A 375 -5.37 -7.97 23.66
C GLY A 375 -5.66 -8.10 25.16
N SER A 376 -6.30 -9.18 25.62
CA SER A 376 -6.54 -9.40 27.04
C SER A 376 -5.26 -9.80 27.77
N LEU A 377 -4.38 -10.58 27.14
CA LEU A 377 -3.03 -10.85 27.63
C LEU A 377 -2.19 -9.56 27.76
N PHE A 378 -2.26 -8.67 26.77
CA PHE A 378 -1.56 -7.40 26.83
C PHE A 378 -2.13 -6.46 27.91
N TRP A 379 -3.45 -6.42 28.06
CA TRP A 379 -4.12 -5.68 29.14
C TRP A 379 -3.69 -6.18 30.53
N GLN A 380 -3.64 -7.50 30.73
CA GLN A 380 -3.15 -8.10 31.98
C GLN A 380 -1.70 -7.68 32.29
N ARG A 381 -0.83 -7.61 31.28
CA ARG A 381 0.54 -7.09 31.46
C ARG A 381 0.58 -5.63 31.88
N LEU A 382 -0.32 -4.80 31.34
CA LEU A 382 -0.44 -3.39 31.75
C LEU A 382 -0.98 -3.24 33.18
N GLN A 383 -1.93 -4.08 33.57
CA GLN A 383 -2.45 -4.13 34.94
C GLN A 383 -1.35 -4.56 35.93
N GLN A 384 -0.62 -5.64 35.62
CA GLN A 384 0.51 -6.11 36.43
C GLN A 384 1.60 -5.04 36.59
N ALA A 385 1.82 -4.22 35.56
CA ALA A 385 2.77 -3.10 35.61
C ALA A 385 2.26 -1.85 36.34
N GLY A 386 1.03 -1.87 36.86
CA GLY A 386 0.37 -0.77 37.57
C GLY A 386 0.02 0.42 36.67
N ILE A 387 -0.11 0.22 35.36
CA ILE A 387 -0.37 1.30 34.39
C ILE A 387 -1.87 1.58 34.23
N VAL A 388 -2.70 0.55 34.34
CA VAL A 388 -4.16 0.64 34.16
C VAL A 388 -4.86 -0.09 35.30
N SER A 389 -6.03 0.41 35.70
CA SER A 389 -6.90 -0.18 36.72
C SER A 389 -8.28 -0.52 36.14
N GLY A 390 -8.90 -1.60 36.64
CA GLY A 390 -10.24 -2.06 36.23
C GLY A 390 -10.24 -3.20 35.21
N ASP A 391 -11.42 -3.79 34.98
CA ASP A 391 -11.64 -4.86 33.98
C ASP A 391 -11.34 -4.37 32.56
N VAL A 392 -11.13 -5.32 31.62
CA VAL A 392 -10.80 -5.03 30.22
C VAL A 392 -11.77 -3.97 29.69
N ALA A 393 -11.25 -2.79 29.36
CA ALA A 393 -12.06 -1.68 28.90
C ALA A 393 -12.93 -2.14 27.71
N GLN A 394 -14.24 -1.94 27.83
CA GLN A 394 -15.17 -2.23 26.74
C GLN A 394 -14.68 -1.52 25.48
N GLU A 395 -14.42 -2.33 24.46
CA GLU A 395 -13.70 -1.90 23.27
C GLU A 395 -14.53 -0.85 22.53
N THR A 396 -14.06 0.40 22.45
CA THR A 396 -14.79 1.39 21.64
C THR A 396 -14.64 1.03 20.16
N PRO A 397 -15.73 1.01 19.41
CA PRO A 397 -15.74 0.38 18.09
C PRO A 397 -15.17 1.28 16.97
N GLU A 398 -14.64 2.47 17.28
CA GLU A 398 -14.09 3.41 16.29
C GLU A 398 -12.68 3.04 15.80
N LEU A 399 -11.83 2.43 16.63
CA LEU A 399 -10.47 2.06 16.25
C LEU A 399 -10.26 0.55 16.02
N GLN A 400 -11.23 -0.29 16.40
CA GLN A 400 -11.38 -1.66 15.89
C GLN A 400 -11.72 -1.69 14.40
N SER A 401 -12.09 -0.54 13.82
CA SER A 401 -12.30 -0.41 12.39
C SER A 401 -11.01 -0.80 11.63
N PRO A 402 -11.08 -1.78 10.72
CA PRO A 402 -9.96 -2.20 9.91
C PRO A 402 -9.32 -1.02 9.17
N TRP A 403 -8.01 -1.12 8.90
CA TRP A 403 -7.25 -0.05 8.25
C TRP A 403 -7.86 0.39 6.90
N TYR A 404 -8.46 -0.55 6.17
CA TYR A 404 -9.11 -0.27 4.89
C TYR A 404 -10.37 0.59 5.03
N LEU A 405 -11.13 0.47 6.14
CA LEU A 405 -12.27 1.35 6.40
C LEU A 405 -11.79 2.79 6.61
N LYS A 406 -10.73 2.97 7.41
CA LYS A 406 -10.14 4.29 7.66
C LYS A 406 -9.62 4.93 6.37
N ALA A 407 -8.95 4.15 5.52
CA ALA A 407 -8.47 4.61 4.23
C ALA A 407 -9.62 5.07 3.30
N MET A 408 -10.69 4.27 3.20
CA MET A 408 -11.86 4.64 2.39
C MET A 408 -12.59 5.86 2.93
N LEU A 409 -12.73 5.98 4.25
CA LEU A 409 -13.34 7.16 4.87
C LEU A 409 -12.55 8.45 4.60
N ILE A 410 -11.22 8.38 4.56
CA ILE A 410 -10.36 9.52 4.17
C ILE A 410 -10.65 9.89 2.71
N LEU A 411 -10.64 8.92 1.79
CA LEU A 411 -10.89 9.17 0.36
C LEU A 411 -12.25 9.86 0.12
N PHE A 412 -13.32 9.34 0.73
CA PHE A 412 -14.65 9.95 0.61
C PHE A 412 -14.76 11.32 1.30
N GLY A 413 -14.03 11.53 2.40
CA GLY A 413 -13.98 12.85 3.05
C GLY A 413 -13.27 13.91 2.20
N TRP A 414 -12.23 13.53 1.44
CA TRP A 414 -11.60 14.40 0.44
C TRP A 414 -12.55 14.68 -0.73
N LEU A 415 -13.23 13.66 -1.25
CA LEU A 415 -14.21 13.81 -2.33
C LEU A 415 -15.35 14.77 -1.90
N ALA A 416 -15.90 14.58 -0.71
CA ALA A 416 -16.91 15.50 -0.15
C ALA A 416 -16.35 16.92 0.05
N GLY A 417 -15.08 17.07 0.41
CA GLY A 417 -14.40 18.37 0.49
C GLY A 417 -14.35 19.09 -0.86
N ILE A 418 -14.11 18.36 -1.95
CA ILE A 418 -14.13 18.89 -3.32
C ILE A 418 -15.56 19.32 -3.71
N CYS A 419 -16.57 18.51 -3.41
CA CYS A 419 -17.97 18.91 -3.65
C CYS A 419 -18.36 20.16 -2.84
N LEU A 420 -17.91 20.25 -1.59
CA LEU A 420 -18.15 21.40 -0.72
C LEU A 420 -17.50 22.68 -1.28
N LEU A 421 -16.30 22.55 -1.86
CA LEU A 421 -15.63 23.64 -2.57
C LEU A 421 -16.40 24.07 -3.81
N GLY A 422 -16.90 23.13 -4.60
CA GLY A 422 -17.77 23.42 -5.74
C GLY A 422 -19.00 24.21 -5.31
N PHE A 423 -19.63 23.84 -4.19
CA PHE A 423 -20.79 24.55 -3.62
C PHE A 423 -20.43 25.99 -3.24
N ILE A 424 -19.36 26.19 -2.46
CA ILE A 424 -18.95 27.53 -2.03
C ILE A 424 -18.54 28.39 -3.23
N GLY A 425 -17.72 27.86 -4.14
CA GLY A 425 -17.22 28.60 -5.31
C GLY A 425 -18.34 29.03 -6.25
N THR A 426 -19.26 28.12 -6.59
CA THR A 426 -20.41 28.46 -7.44
C THR A 426 -21.37 29.42 -6.75
N SER A 427 -21.56 29.29 -5.42
CA SER A 427 -22.41 30.24 -4.66
C SER A 427 -21.86 31.65 -4.73
N LEU A 428 -20.54 31.80 -4.58
CA LEU A 428 -19.87 33.09 -4.68
C LEU A 428 -19.96 33.68 -6.09
N ALA A 429 -19.69 32.87 -7.11
CA ALA A 429 -19.73 33.30 -8.50
C ALA A 429 -21.12 33.76 -8.98
N LEU A 430 -22.19 33.25 -8.36
CA LEU A 430 -23.56 33.68 -8.67
C LEU A 430 -24.00 34.91 -7.87
N LEU A 431 -23.53 35.05 -6.64
CA LEU A 431 -23.97 36.11 -5.74
C LEU A 431 -23.16 37.40 -5.89
N LEU A 432 -21.94 37.32 -6.42
CA LEU A 432 -20.98 38.43 -6.45
C LEU A 432 -20.31 38.53 -7.83
N ASP A 433 -20.32 39.75 -8.37
CA ASP A 433 -19.63 40.06 -9.64
C ASP A 433 -18.09 40.05 -9.49
N ASP A 434 -17.60 40.36 -8.29
CA ASP A 434 -16.17 40.36 -7.96
C ASP A 434 -15.97 39.71 -6.59
N ILE A 435 -15.15 38.67 -6.56
CA ILE A 435 -14.89 37.91 -5.33
C ILE A 435 -13.74 38.59 -4.61
N GLN A 436 -14.03 39.21 -3.48
CA GLN A 436 -12.98 39.85 -2.68
C GLN A 436 -12.20 38.81 -1.87
N PRO A 437 -10.86 38.93 -1.79
CA PRO A 437 -10.02 38.00 -1.03
C PRO A 437 -10.38 37.95 0.46
N GLY A 438 -10.87 39.06 1.01
CA GLY A 438 -11.33 39.14 2.41
C GLY A 438 -12.54 38.23 2.69
N LEU A 439 -13.46 38.11 1.73
CA LEU A 439 -14.61 37.20 1.84
C LEU A 439 -14.15 35.75 1.80
N LEU A 440 -13.29 35.38 0.86
CA LEU A 440 -12.70 34.04 0.78
C LEU A 440 -11.98 33.67 2.07
N LEU A 441 -11.21 34.59 2.66
CA LEU A 441 -10.54 34.39 3.94
C LEU A 441 -11.53 34.18 5.10
N SER A 442 -12.61 34.96 5.14
CA SER A 442 -13.67 34.81 6.15
C SER A 442 -14.38 33.47 6.05
N LEU A 443 -14.64 32.98 4.83
CA LEU A 443 -15.25 31.68 4.57
C LEU A 443 -14.29 30.55 4.92
N ALA A 444 -13.01 30.69 4.62
CA ALA A 444 -11.97 29.74 5.03
C ALA A 444 -11.89 29.64 6.57
N LEU A 445 -11.96 30.77 7.28
CA LEU A 445 -12.01 30.80 8.75
C LEU A 445 -13.29 30.18 9.31
N ALA A 446 -14.45 30.46 8.69
CA ALA A 446 -15.72 29.86 9.07
C ALA A 446 -15.70 28.33 8.89
N ALA A 447 -15.23 27.84 7.74
CA ALA A 447 -15.06 26.41 7.47
C ALA A 447 -14.10 25.75 8.46
N SER A 448 -12.99 26.43 8.80
CA SER A 448 -12.03 25.98 9.84
C SER A 448 -12.69 25.88 11.22
N ALA A 449 -13.52 26.87 11.57
CA ALA A 449 -14.25 26.89 12.84
C ALA A 449 -15.30 25.78 12.91
N VAL A 450 -16.01 25.50 11.81
CA VAL A 450 -16.95 24.37 11.70
C VAL A 450 -16.20 23.04 11.85
N ALA A 451 -15.10 22.85 11.13
CA ALA A 451 -14.27 21.65 11.27
C ALA A 451 -13.81 21.45 12.72
N PHE A 452 -13.37 22.52 13.39
CA PHE A 452 -12.99 22.48 14.80
C PHE A 452 -14.16 22.21 15.75
N GLY A 453 -15.32 22.82 15.53
CA GLY A 453 -16.53 22.61 16.34
C GLY A 453 -17.02 21.18 16.27
N LEU A 454 -17.17 20.64 15.07
CA LEU A 454 -17.56 19.24 14.82
C LEU A 454 -16.59 18.27 15.50
N SER A 455 -15.30 18.60 15.44
CA SER A 455 -14.25 17.75 15.97
C SER A 455 -14.17 17.70 17.50
N ARG A 456 -14.66 18.73 18.21
CA ARG A 456 -14.76 18.74 19.68
C ARG A 456 -16.03 18.06 20.21
N GLY A 457 -17.01 17.82 19.34
CA GLY A 457 -18.29 17.19 19.68
C GLY A 457 -18.20 15.65 19.83
N GLN A 458 -19.34 14.97 19.62
CA GLN A 458 -19.44 13.52 19.74
C GLN A 458 -18.46 12.78 18.81
N SER A 459 -17.87 11.69 19.31
CA SER A 459 -17.02 10.78 18.56
C SER A 459 -17.85 9.83 17.70
N GLY A 460 -17.95 10.16 16.41
CA GLY A 460 -18.52 9.27 15.40
C GLY A 460 -17.72 9.33 14.10
N LEU A 461 -17.63 8.19 13.40
CA LEU A 461 -17.02 8.10 12.06
C LEU A 461 -17.65 9.12 11.09
N PHE A 462 -18.96 9.32 11.16
CA PHE A 462 -19.71 10.33 10.37
C PHE A 462 -19.18 11.75 10.61
N ILE A 463 -19.11 12.19 11.87
CA ILE A 463 -18.70 13.54 12.24
C ILE A 463 -17.24 13.79 11.83
N SER A 464 -16.40 12.75 11.90
CA SER A 464 -15.00 12.84 11.47
C SER A 464 -14.84 13.11 9.97
N GLN A 465 -15.77 12.64 9.12
CA GLN A 465 -15.75 12.90 7.68
C GLN A 465 -16.18 14.32 7.34
N PHE A 466 -17.19 14.87 8.03
CA PHE A 466 -17.56 16.28 7.89
C PHE A 466 -16.43 17.20 8.34
N ALA A 467 -15.80 16.89 9.48
CA ALA A 467 -14.65 17.65 9.93
C ALA A 467 -13.49 17.62 8.91
N LEU A 468 -13.31 16.50 8.20
CA LEU A 468 -12.32 16.36 7.13
C LEU A 468 -12.70 17.19 5.90
N SER A 469 -13.93 17.10 5.41
CA SER A 469 -14.38 17.83 4.21
C SER A 469 -14.29 19.34 4.41
N PHE A 470 -14.74 19.87 5.56
CA PHE A 470 -14.62 21.29 5.89
C PHE A 470 -13.15 21.73 6.05
N ALA A 471 -12.29 20.90 6.64
CA ALA A 471 -10.87 21.22 6.77
C ALA A 471 -10.15 21.29 5.42
N VAL A 472 -10.43 20.35 4.50
CA VAL A 472 -9.87 20.37 3.14
C VAL A 472 -10.40 21.57 2.36
N ALA A 473 -11.71 21.84 2.44
CA ALA A 473 -12.31 23.01 1.79
C ALA A 473 -11.72 24.33 2.32
N ALA A 474 -11.52 24.47 3.63
CA ALA A 474 -10.89 25.64 4.22
C ALA A 474 -9.47 25.87 3.63
N LEU A 475 -8.66 24.82 3.52
CA LEU A 475 -7.29 24.93 2.99
C LEU A 475 -7.25 25.35 1.52
N VAL A 476 -8.16 24.86 0.69
CA VAL A 476 -8.23 25.32 -0.71
C VAL A 476 -8.73 26.77 -0.79
N LEU A 477 -9.72 27.16 0.02
CA LEU A 477 -10.17 28.55 0.09
C LEU A 477 -9.07 29.51 0.55
N TYR A 478 -8.24 29.12 1.53
CA TYR A 478 -7.03 29.87 1.89
C TYR A 478 -6.09 30.04 0.69
N GLY A 479 -5.86 28.96 -0.07
CA GLY A 479 -5.05 29.02 -1.29
C GLY A 479 -5.57 30.02 -2.31
N ILE A 480 -6.87 29.99 -2.63
CA ILE A 480 -7.48 30.94 -3.58
C ILE A 480 -7.42 32.37 -3.02
N ALA A 481 -7.74 32.58 -1.74
CA ALA A 481 -7.69 33.89 -1.11
C ALA A 481 -6.27 34.50 -1.12
N PHE A 482 -5.23 33.68 -0.87
CA PHE A 482 -3.85 34.15 -0.89
C PHE A 482 -3.36 34.45 -2.30
N ASP A 483 -3.89 33.76 -3.31
CA ASP A 483 -3.57 34.04 -4.70
C ASP A 483 -4.00 35.47 -5.08
N GLU A 484 -5.28 35.78 -4.85
CA GLU A 484 -5.84 37.12 -5.09
C GLU A 484 -5.18 38.21 -4.23
N LEU A 485 -4.82 37.92 -2.99
CA LEU A 485 -4.22 38.91 -2.08
C LEU A 485 -2.76 39.21 -2.41
N LEU A 486 -2.01 38.22 -2.90
CA LEU A 486 -0.58 38.36 -3.20
C LEU A 486 -0.32 38.75 -4.66
N PHE A 487 -1.30 38.53 -5.57
CA PHE A 487 -1.14 38.67 -7.02
C PHE A 487 0.05 37.88 -7.60
N GLU A 488 0.48 36.84 -6.90
CA GLU A 488 1.66 36.03 -7.22
C GLU A 488 1.35 34.54 -6.99
N VAL A 489 0.60 33.93 -7.92
CA VAL A 489 0.24 32.49 -7.91
C VAL A 489 1.49 31.64 -7.71
N ALA A 490 1.40 30.64 -6.82
CA ALA A 490 2.47 29.67 -6.58
C ALA A 490 3.84 30.29 -6.22
N SER A 491 3.85 31.52 -5.71
CA SER A 491 5.04 32.16 -5.14
C SER A 491 5.43 31.52 -3.80
N TRP A 492 6.66 31.79 -3.35
CA TRP A 492 7.12 31.34 -2.03
C TRP A 492 6.24 31.88 -0.90
N ARG A 493 5.67 33.09 -1.04
CA ARG A 493 4.74 33.67 -0.05
C ARG A 493 3.44 32.87 0.00
N TRP A 494 2.90 32.54 -1.17
CA TRP A 494 1.68 31.76 -1.31
C TRP A 494 1.81 30.38 -0.64
N TRP A 495 2.87 29.65 -0.97
CA TRP A 495 3.14 28.33 -0.36
C TRP A 495 3.44 28.40 1.14
N LEU A 496 4.14 29.45 1.61
CA LEU A 496 4.39 29.66 3.03
C LEU A 496 3.08 29.85 3.80
N MET A 497 2.19 30.72 3.32
CA MET A 497 0.90 30.97 3.97
C MET A 497 0.02 29.73 3.99
N LEU A 498 -0.02 28.97 2.89
CA LEU A 498 -0.75 27.70 2.81
C LEU A 498 -0.18 26.63 3.77
N ALA A 499 1.16 26.52 3.85
CA ALA A 499 1.83 25.62 4.79
C ALA A 499 1.51 25.98 6.25
N LEU A 500 1.54 27.27 6.59
CA LEU A 500 1.18 27.75 7.94
C LEU A 500 -0.29 27.47 8.27
N ALA A 501 -1.21 27.70 7.33
CA ALA A 501 -2.62 27.36 7.50
C ALA A 501 -2.82 25.85 7.75
N ALA A 502 -2.18 25.00 6.95
CA ALA A 502 -2.25 23.54 7.10
C ALA A 502 -1.61 23.03 8.40
N LEU A 503 -0.48 23.62 8.85
CA LEU A 503 0.13 23.32 10.14
C LEU A 503 -0.77 23.73 11.32
N LEU A 504 -1.44 24.88 11.21
CA LEU A 504 -2.41 25.32 12.22
C LEU A 504 -3.58 24.34 12.31
N HIS A 505 -4.11 23.88 11.18
CA HIS A 505 -5.17 22.86 11.13
C HIS A 505 -4.71 21.54 11.77
N TRP A 506 -3.51 21.07 11.43
CA TRP A 506 -2.92 19.88 12.05
C TRP A 506 -2.81 20.00 13.57
N TYR A 507 -2.39 21.17 14.07
CA TYR A 507 -2.24 21.40 15.51
C TYR A 507 -3.60 21.45 16.23
N LEU A 508 -4.57 22.19 15.69
CA LEU A 508 -5.85 22.46 16.34
C LEU A 508 -6.85 21.30 16.24
N LEU A 509 -6.99 20.64 15.09
CA LEU A 509 -8.06 19.66 14.85
C LEU A 509 -7.79 18.34 15.59
N PRO A 510 -8.66 17.84 16.49
CA PRO A 510 -8.52 16.61 17.27
C PRO A 510 -8.46 15.26 16.51
N PRO A 511 -9.33 14.96 15.52
CA PRO A 511 -9.44 13.63 14.91
C PRO A 511 -8.16 13.20 14.21
N TYR A 512 -7.81 11.91 14.33
CA TYR A 512 -6.60 11.39 13.69
C TYR A 512 -6.64 11.51 12.15
N LEU A 513 -7.80 11.23 11.54
CA LEU A 513 -7.98 11.23 10.08
C LEU A 513 -7.86 12.64 9.47
N THR A 514 -8.41 13.65 10.14
CA THR A 514 -8.29 15.05 9.72
C THR A 514 -6.86 15.53 9.88
N ARG A 515 -6.23 15.24 11.03
CA ARG A 515 -4.83 15.57 11.29
C ARG A 515 -3.88 14.98 10.26
N SER A 516 -4.04 13.70 9.89
CA SER A 516 -3.16 13.07 8.91
C SER A 516 -3.26 13.74 7.54
N SER A 517 -4.47 14.14 7.13
CA SER A 517 -4.69 14.82 5.86
C SER A 517 -4.09 16.24 5.88
N CYS A 518 -4.32 17.01 6.94
CA CYS A 518 -3.74 18.35 7.09
C CYS A 518 -2.21 18.31 7.22
N ALA A 519 -1.64 17.32 7.92
CA ALA A 519 -0.19 17.13 7.99
C ALA A 519 0.42 16.82 6.62
N LEU A 520 -0.25 16.00 5.82
CA LEU A 520 0.19 15.69 4.46
C LEU A 520 0.14 16.94 3.57
N LEU A 521 -0.97 17.68 3.59
CA LEU A 521 -1.11 18.96 2.85
C LEU A 521 -0.07 19.99 3.29
N ALA A 522 0.21 20.11 4.58
CA ALA A 522 1.25 21.00 5.10
C ALA A 522 2.64 20.65 4.57
N LEU A 523 2.98 19.35 4.54
CA LEU A 523 4.26 18.90 4.01
C LEU A 523 4.37 19.10 2.51
N LEU A 524 3.30 18.82 1.74
CA LEU A 524 3.27 19.08 0.30
C LEU A 524 3.44 20.58 0.00
N ALA A 525 2.76 21.45 0.75
CA ALA A 525 2.93 22.89 0.62
C ALA A 525 4.35 23.35 1.00
N LEU A 526 4.97 22.76 2.03
CA LEU A 526 6.35 23.04 2.41
C LEU A 526 7.36 22.56 1.36
N ILE A 527 7.11 21.41 0.72
CA ILE A 527 7.94 20.90 -0.38
C ILE A 527 7.88 21.89 -1.55
N ALA A 528 6.68 22.32 -1.94
CA ALA A 528 6.50 23.29 -3.01
C ALA A 528 7.10 24.67 -2.66
N LEU A 529 7.00 25.12 -1.40
CA LEU A 529 7.72 26.30 -0.91
C LEU A 529 9.23 26.18 -1.14
N LEU A 530 9.84 25.10 -0.68
CA LEU A 530 11.29 24.88 -0.82
C LEU A 530 11.72 24.80 -2.29
N GLN A 531 10.85 24.28 -3.15
CA GLN A 531 11.07 24.28 -4.59
C GLN A 531 11.11 25.69 -5.16
N THR A 532 10.16 26.58 -4.80
CA THR A 532 10.18 27.98 -5.27
C THR A 532 11.43 28.76 -4.81
N LEU A 533 12.02 28.35 -3.68
CA LEU A 533 13.27 28.91 -3.17
C LEU A 533 14.53 28.27 -3.78
N SER A 534 14.39 27.35 -4.75
CA SER A 534 15.48 26.55 -5.32
C SER A 534 16.24 25.69 -4.29
N LEU A 535 15.59 25.35 -3.16
CA LEU A 535 16.13 24.51 -2.09
C LEU A 535 15.65 23.05 -2.18
N LEU A 536 15.14 22.64 -3.36
CA LEU A 536 14.61 21.29 -3.59
C LEU A 536 15.54 20.15 -3.11
N PRO A 537 16.88 20.22 -3.27
CA PRO A 537 17.73 19.13 -2.82
C PRO A 537 17.85 18.97 -1.30
N LEU A 538 17.45 19.98 -0.52
CA LEU A 538 17.40 19.89 0.94
C LEU A 538 16.10 19.26 1.44
N VAL A 539 15.06 19.18 0.59
CA VAL A 539 13.75 18.61 0.94
C VAL A 539 13.91 17.18 1.41
N THR A 540 14.52 16.33 0.60
CA THR A 540 14.62 14.90 0.89
C THR A 540 15.51 14.60 2.11
N PRO A 541 16.67 15.26 2.34
CA PRO A 541 17.41 15.16 3.61
C PRO A 541 16.59 15.61 4.82
N ALA A 542 15.85 16.72 4.71
CA ALA A 542 15.01 17.22 5.78
C ALA A 542 13.87 16.26 6.11
N LEU A 543 13.20 15.71 5.09
CA LEU A 543 12.15 14.70 5.25
C LEU A 543 12.70 13.42 5.88
N LEU A 544 13.90 12.97 5.50
CA LEU A 544 14.55 11.82 6.11
C LEU A 544 14.86 12.08 7.59
N LEU A 545 15.50 13.20 7.89
CA LEU A 545 15.85 13.57 9.27
C LEU A 545 14.59 13.66 10.13
N GLY A 546 13.53 14.31 9.62
CA GLY A 546 12.22 14.35 10.27
C GLY A 546 11.62 12.97 10.48
N PHE A 547 11.63 12.11 9.45
CA PHE A 547 11.15 10.73 9.53
C PHE A 547 11.88 9.94 10.63
N VAL A 548 13.21 9.98 10.64
CA VAL A 548 14.04 9.26 11.61
C VAL A 548 13.79 9.76 13.03
N LEU A 549 13.83 11.08 13.24
CA LEU A 549 13.66 11.67 14.57
C LEU A 549 12.27 11.39 15.13
N LEU A 550 11.21 11.58 14.34
CA LEU A 550 9.83 11.36 14.77
C LEU A 550 9.59 9.92 15.18
N TRP A 551 10.03 8.96 14.35
CA TRP A 551 9.80 7.53 14.59
C TRP A 551 10.73 6.95 15.67
N ARG A 552 11.97 7.42 15.79
CA ARG A 552 12.91 6.98 16.84
C ARG A 552 12.46 7.44 18.22
N HIS A 553 11.82 8.60 18.31
CA HIS A 553 11.29 9.16 19.56
C HIS A 553 9.81 8.84 19.79
N GLU A 554 9.27 7.76 19.20
CA GLU A 554 7.88 7.32 19.44
C GLU A 554 7.57 7.13 20.93
N ALA A 555 8.55 6.63 21.69
CA ALA A 555 8.44 6.43 23.12
C ALA A 555 8.27 7.74 23.92
N ASP A 556 8.61 8.87 23.30
CA ASP A 556 8.71 10.19 23.93
C ASP A 556 7.52 11.10 23.58
N TRP A 557 6.59 10.63 22.74
CA TRP A 557 5.41 11.39 22.34
C TRP A 557 4.47 11.74 23.51
N GLY A 558 4.60 11.03 24.63
CA GLY A 558 4.01 11.39 25.93
C GLY A 558 2.50 11.61 25.87
N LYS A 559 2.07 12.87 26.02
CA LYS A 559 0.66 13.28 26.16
C LYS A 559 -0.14 13.28 24.86
N THR A 560 0.50 13.31 23.69
CA THR A 560 -0.17 13.50 22.39
C THR A 560 0.31 12.53 21.30
N PRO A 561 0.32 11.21 21.55
CA PRO A 561 0.87 10.21 20.62
C PRO A 561 0.16 10.19 19.27
N LEU A 562 -1.16 10.39 19.23
CA LEU A 562 -1.91 10.45 17.96
C LEU A 562 -1.53 11.65 17.09
N ARG A 563 -1.12 12.79 17.69
CA ARG A 563 -0.68 13.98 16.95
C ARG A 563 0.63 13.70 16.24
N TRP A 564 1.61 13.24 16.98
CA TRP A 564 2.93 12.93 16.45
C TRP A 564 2.89 11.77 15.46
N ARG A 565 2.04 10.76 15.70
CA ARG A 565 1.80 9.68 14.73
C ARG A 565 1.27 10.19 13.39
N SER A 566 0.34 11.14 13.39
CA SER A 566 -0.22 11.70 12.15
C SER A 566 0.85 12.43 11.33
N LEU A 567 1.72 13.20 11.99
CA LEU A 567 2.85 13.89 11.36
C LEU A 567 3.90 12.89 10.86
N ALA A 568 4.25 11.89 11.66
CA ALA A 568 5.22 10.86 11.28
C ALA A 568 4.76 10.04 10.07
N MET A 569 3.46 9.75 9.98
CA MET A 569 2.88 9.09 8.81
C MET A 569 2.89 9.98 7.57
N ALA A 570 2.49 11.25 7.71
CA ALA A 570 2.54 12.23 6.63
C ALA A 570 3.98 12.43 6.12
N MET A 571 4.96 12.49 7.03
CA MET A 571 6.39 12.55 6.72
C MET A 571 6.86 11.32 5.95
N THR A 572 6.35 10.14 6.30
CA THR A 572 6.67 8.88 5.58
C THR A 572 6.13 8.92 4.15
N LEU A 573 4.87 9.33 3.97
CA LEU A 573 4.25 9.44 2.65
C LEU A 573 4.96 10.50 1.79
N ALA A 574 5.27 11.65 2.37
CA ALA A 574 6.03 12.71 1.71
C ALA A 574 7.44 12.24 1.32
N LEU A 575 8.15 11.52 2.19
CA LEU A 575 9.47 10.96 1.90
C LEU A 575 9.41 9.97 0.73
N LEU A 576 8.47 9.03 0.73
CA LEU A 576 8.32 8.07 -0.38
C LEU A 576 7.91 8.78 -1.68
N PHE A 577 7.02 9.77 -1.59
CA PHE A 577 6.60 10.55 -2.74
C PHE A 577 7.76 11.35 -3.35
N CYS A 578 8.55 12.06 -2.54
CA CYS A 578 9.71 12.84 -3.00
C CYS A 578 10.85 12.00 -3.58
N GLN A 579 10.88 10.71 -3.30
CA GLN A 579 11.85 9.76 -3.88
C GLN A 579 11.43 9.28 -5.27
N THR A 580 10.19 9.56 -5.70
CA THR A 580 9.79 9.31 -7.09
C THR A 580 10.43 10.36 -7.98
N PRO A 581 11.29 9.98 -8.94
CA PRO A 581 11.98 10.98 -9.76
C PRO A 581 11.04 11.66 -10.76
N GLN A 582 9.78 11.24 -10.85
CA GLN A 582 8.72 11.89 -11.63
C GLN A 582 8.29 13.25 -11.06
N LEU A 583 8.68 13.65 -9.84
CA LEU A 583 8.57 15.06 -9.45
C LEU A 583 9.45 15.98 -10.32
N VAL A 584 10.49 15.44 -10.96
CA VAL A 584 11.26 16.15 -11.99
C VAL A 584 10.51 16.15 -13.35
N TRP A 585 9.59 15.22 -13.61
CA TRP A 585 8.78 15.15 -14.84
C TRP A 585 7.37 15.75 -14.72
N LEU A 586 6.89 16.07 -13.51
CA LEU A 586 5.72 16.92 -13.26
C LEU A 586 5.94 18.39 -13.70
N GLU A 587 7.03 18.67 -14.43
CA GLU A 587 7.28 19.89 -15.20
C GLU A 587 6.04 20.31 -16.01
N GLY A 588 5.22 19.36 -16.48
CA GLY A 588 3.98 19.65 -17.21
C GLY A 588 2.73 19.96 -16.38
N VAL A 589 2.70 19.66 -15.07
CA VAL A 589 1.51 19.93 -14.22
C VAL A 589 1.71 21.15 -13.31
N TRP A 590 2.97 21.48 -12.99
CA TRP A 590 3.30 22.54 -12.02
C TRP A 590 4.34 23.54 -12.55
N GLU A 591 4.39 23.77 -13.88
CA GLU A 591 5.32 24.70 -14.58
C GLU A 591 6.62 24.93 -13.78
N LEU A 592 7.38 23.84 -13.60
CA LEU A 592 8.56 23.87 -12.75
C LEU A 592 9.61 24.80 -13.38
N LYS A 593 9.70 26.03 -12.87
CA LYS A 593 10.77 26.96 -13.20
C LYS A 593 12.11 26.29 -12.91
N SER A 594 12.99 26.22 -13.92
CA SER A 594 14.32 25.63 -13.80
C SER A 594 15.00 26.14 -12.53
N SER A 595 15.31 25.24 -11.58
CA SER A 595 16.02 25.62 -10.36
C SER A 595 17.30 26.34 -10.77
N GLY A 596 17.53 27.57 -10.32
CA GLY A 596 18.75 28.34 -10.64
C GLY A 596 20.05 27.73 -10.07
N MET A 597 20.03 26.47 -9.66
CA MET A 597 21.13 25.72 -9.07
C MET A 597 21.89 24.94 -10.14
N SER A 598 23.20 24.88 -10.00
CA SER A 598 24.05 24.07 -10.88
C SER A 598 23.74 22.58 -10.73
N LEU A 599 23.88 21.83 -11.82
CA LEU A 599 23.72 20.37 -11.85
C LEU A 599 24.58 19.67 -10.76
N ALA A 600 25.79 20.19 -10.50
CA ALA A 600 26.70 19.67 -9.48
C ALA A 600 26.15 19.78 -8.05
N MET A 601 25.45 20.87 -7.72
CA MET A 601 24.83 21.05 -6.39
C MET A 601 23.64 20.10 -6.20
N LEU A 602 22.83 19.91 -7.24
CA LEU A 602 21.72 18.95 -7.22
C LEU A 602 22.24 17.52 -6.99
N GLN A 603 23.29 17.13 -7.72
CA GLN A 603 23.94 15.82 -7.57
C GLN A 603 24.58 15.63 -6.18
N GLY A 604 25.32 16.62 -5.69
CA GLY A 604 25.98 16.54 -4.38
C GLY A 604 25.00 16.39 -3.21
N ALA A 605 23.86 17.08 -3.26
CA ALA A 605 22.81 16.94 -2.24
C ALA A 605 22.09 15.60 -2.31
N GLN A 606 21.88 15.06 -3.52
CA GLN A 606 21.35 13.70 -3.69
C GLN A 606 22.30 12.65 -3.11
N TRP A 607 23.60 12.76 -3.36
CA TRP A 607 24.60 11.86 -2.78
C TRP A 607 24.65 11.95 -1.26
N LEU A 608 24.61 13.16 -0.70
CA LEU A 608 24.56 13.34 0.76
C LEU A 608 23.33 12.64 1.36
N LEU A 609 22.16 12.79 0.73
CA LEU A 609 20.94 12.11 1.14
C LEU A 609 21.09 10.58 1.12
N GLU A 610 21.57 10.03 0.01
CA GLU A 610 21.76 8.59 -0.16
C GLU A 610 22.72 8.07 0.92
N ALA A 611 23.80 8.81 1.21
CA ALA A 611 24.73 8.50 2.30
C ALA A 611 24.04 8.49 3.68
N LEU A 612 23.21 9.49 3.97
CA LEU A 612 22.44 9.57 5.22
C LEU A 612 21.43 8.42 5.35
N LEU A 613 20.75 8.06 4.26
CA LEU A 613 19.81 6.94 4.21
C LEU A 613 20.53 5.61 4.49
N LEU A 614 21.67 5.37 3.84
CA LEU A 614 22.48 4.17 4.05
C LEU A 614 23.04 4.12 5.47
N TRP A 615 23.53 5.24 6.00
CA TRP A 615 23.99 5.35 7.38
C TRP A 615 22.90 4.96 8.37
N GLN A 616 21.68 5.47 8.16
CA GLN A 616 20.56 5.19 9.04
C GLN A 616 20.11 3.72 8.95
N LEU A 617 20.05 3.17 7.73
CA LEU A 617 19.76 1.76 7.50
C LEU A 617 20.83 0.90 8.20
N TRP A 618 22.10 1.25 8.08
CA TRP A 618 23.21 0.60 8.78
C TRP A 618 23.07 0.70 10.31
N CYS A 619 22.69 1.83 10.89
CA CYS A 619 22.52 1.95 12.33
C CYS A 619 21.40 1.06 12.87
N LEU A 620 20.26 1.02 12.18
CA LEU A 620 19.09 0.24 12.58
C LEU A 620 19.28 -1.25 12.36
N PHE A 621 19.73 -1.60 11.17
CA PHE A 621 19.98 -2.98 10.80
C PHE A 621 21.19 -3.49 11.57
N GLY A 622 22.28 -2.73 11.64
CA GLY A 622 23.49 -3.04 12.41
C GLY A 622 23.21 -3.27 13.90
N SER A 623 22.41 -2.43 14.57
CA SER A 623 22.07 -2.67 15.99
C SER A 623 21.28 -3.95 16.20
N ARG A 624 20.29 -4.24 15.35
CA ARG A 624 19.53 -5.51 15.37
C ARG A 624 20.40 -6.71 15.04
N MET A 625 21.25 -6.56 14.04
CA MET A 625 22.12 -7.62 13.57
C MET A 625 23.26 -7.88 14.54
N ASN A 626 23.76 -6.89 15.26
CA ASN A 626 24.79 -7.09 16.28
C ASN A 626 24.24 -7.90 17.47
N ALA A 627 22.98 -7.66 17.86
CA ALA A 627 22.29 -8.49 18.87
C ALA A 627 22.15 -9.96 18.42
N ILE A 628 22.02 -10.19 17.12
CA ILE A 628 21.87 -11.52 16.51
C ILE A 628 23.22 -12.14 16.12
N ARG A 629 24.24 -11.32 15.88
CA ARG A 629 25.56 -11.70 15.36
C ARG A 629 26.25 -12.71 16.27
N HIS A 630 26.16 -12.50 17.58
CA HIS A 630 26.76 -13.40 18.57
C HIS A 630 26.13 -14.81 18.57
N GLN A 631 24.93 -14.98 18.00
CA GLN A 631 24.25 -16.27 17.89
C GLN A 631 24.65 -17.05 16.62
N LEU A 632 25.39 -16.42 15.70
CA LEU A 632 25.81 -16.96 14.42
C LEU A 632 27.22 -17.53 14.45
N ASP A 633 27.43 -18.61 13.70
CA ASP A 633 28.77 -19.17 13.45
C ASP A 633 29.65 -18.17 12.69
N GLY A 634 30.97 -18.24 12.87
CA GLY A 634 31.92 -17.27 12.29
C GLY A 634 31.79 -17.10 10.77
N ARG A 635 31.48 -18.17 10.02
CA ARG A 635 31.23 -18.10 8.57
C ARG A 635 29.97 -17.29 8.24
N SER A 636 28.87 -17.50 8.95
CA SER A 636 27.63 -16.76 8.75
C SER A 636 27.76 -15.30 9.15
N GLN A 637 28.56 -14.98 10.18
CA GLN A 637 28.86 -13.59 10.52
C GLN A 637 29.60 -12.85 9.40
N VAL A 638 30.57 -13.50 8.76
CA VAL A 638 31.30 -12.93 7.62
C VAL A 638 30.38 -12.73 6.41
N LEU A 639 29.54 -13.72 6.08
CA LEU A 639 28.55 -13.61 5.00
C LEU A 639 27.52 -12.51 5.25
N LEU A 640 27.10 -12.33 6.50
CA LEU A 640 26.18 -11.27 6.93
C LEU A 640 26.79 -9.88 6.71
N LEU A 641 28.05 -9.69 7.11
CA LEU A 641 28.76 -8.41 6.93
C LEU A 641 29.02 -8.12 5.45
N LEU A 642 29.50 -9.10 4.69
CA LEU A 642 29.71 -8.99 3.25
C LEU A 642 28.41 -8.68 2.50
N GLY A 643 27.33 -9.40 2.81
CA GLY A 643 26.01 -9.18 2.22
C GLY A 643 25.47 -7.78 2.53
N LEU A 644 25.68 -7.29 3.76
CA LEU A 644 25.20 -5.97 4.15
C LEU A 644 25.97 -4.85 3.46
N LEU A 645 27.30 -4.92 3.52
CA LEU A 645 28.16 -3.91 2.90
C LEU A 645 27.93 -3.86 1.38
N SER A 646 27.84 -5.02 0.73
CA SER A 646 27.56 -5.07 -0.71
C SER A 646 26.16 -4.57 -1.06
N ALA A 647 25.11 -4.94 -0.32
CA ALA A 647 23.76 -4.41 -0.57
C ALA A 647 23.68 -2.89 -0.44
N LEU A 648 24.36 -2.31 0.55
CA LEU A 648 24.42 -0.85 0.73
C LEU A 648 25.10 -0.15 -0.46
N VAL A 649 26.19 -0.74 -0.99
CA VAL A 649 26.86 -0.21 -2.19
C VAL A 649 25.92 -0.21 -3.39
N TRP A 650 25.16 -1.28 -3.61
CA TRP A 650 24.27 -1.38 -4.76
C TRP A 650 23.02 -0.53 -4.64
N PHE A 651 22.47 -0.37 -3.43
CA PHE A 651 21.30 0.49 -3.22
C PHE A 651 21.59 1.96 -3.53
N TRP A 652 22.84 2.42 -3.44
CA TRP A 652 23.25 3.76 -3.86
C TRP A 652 22.85 4.07 -5.31
N TRP A 653 22.96 3.09 -6.20
CA TRP A 653 22.78 3.29 -7.64
C TRP A 653 21.33 3.19 -8.12
N ILE A 654 20.40 2.82 -7.25
CA ILE A 654 18.99 2.63 -7.57
C ILE A 654 18.15 3.63 -6.75
N PRO A 655 17.80 4.80 -7.32
CA PRO A 655 17.07 5.84 -6.62
C PRO A 655 15.75 5.35 -5.99
N GLY A 656 15.44 5.84 -4.80
CA GLY A 656 14.23 5.51 -4.04
C GLY A 656 14.22 4.14 -3.34
N LEU A 657 15.05 3.19 -3.78
CA LEU A 657 15.03 1.83 -3.22
C LEU A 657 15.53 1.79 -1.77
N ILE A 658 16.53 2.61 -1.42
CA ILE A 658 17.00 2.79 -0.03
C ILE A 658 15.87 3.32 0.86
N ALA A 659 15.09 4.30 0.38
CA ALA A 659 13.99 4.88 1.14
C ALA A 659 12.88 3.85 1.39
N GLY A 660 12.50 3.07 0.37
CA GLY A 660 11.56 1.95 0.54
C GLY A 660 12.07 0.92 1.56
N ALA A 661 13.36 0.56 1.52
CA ALA A 661 13.98 -0.38 2.44
C ALA A 661 14.00 0.14 3.88
N LEU A 662 14.41 1.38 4.05
CA LEU A 662 14.45 2.06 5.33
C LEU A 662 13.05 2.10 5.98
N VAL A 663 12.02 2.51 5.21
CA VAL A 663 10.63 2.56 5.69
C VAL A 663 10.10 1.18 6.05
N ALA A 664 10.40 0.15 5.23
CA ALA A 664 10.00 -1.23 5.52
C ALA A 664 10.64 -1.76 6.81
N VAL A 665 11.94 -1.52 7.01
CA VAL A 665 12.68 -1.92 8.22
C VAL A 665 12.16 -1.17 9.45
N PHE A 666 11.90 0.13 9.37
CA PHE A 666 11.26 0.88 10.46
C PHE A 666 9.88 0.33 10.81
N GLY A 667 9.04 0.07 9.80
CA GLY A 667 7.72 -0.52 10.01
C GLY A 667 7.79 -1.87 10.71
N PHE A 668 8.77 -2.69 10.36
CA PHE A 668 9.06 -3.94 11.06
C PHE A 668 9.48 -3.70 12.53
N VAL A 669 10.51 -2.87 12.75
CA VAL A 669 11.10 -2.61 14.09
C VAL A 669 10.06 -2.03 15.06
N LEU A 670 9.26 -1.09 14.58
CA LEU A 670 8.23 -0.39 15.34
C LEU A 670 6.90 -1.15 15.44
N ALA A 671 6.78 -2.31 14.78
CA ALA A 671 5.53 -3.06 14.68
C ALA A 671 4.38 -2.26 14.03
N GLU A 672 4.70 -1.38 13.09
CA GLU A 672 3.73 -0.63 12.29
C GLU A 672 3.55 -1.29 10.93
N ARG A 673 2.44 -2.04 10.77
CA ARG A 673 2.13 -2.76 9.52
C ARG A 673 2.00 -1.84 8.32
N LEU A 674 1.44 -0.65 8.53
CA LEU A 674 1.20 0.30 7.46
C LEU A 674 2.53 0.80 6.88
N LEU A 675 3.49 1.22 7.74
CA LEU A 675 4.85 1.58 7.31
C LEU A 675 5.54 0.45 6.57
N LEU A 676 5.46 -0.77 7.11
CA LEU A 676 6.09 -1.95 6.52
C LEU A 676 5.61 -2.16 5.08
N TRP A 677 4.29 -2.16 4.86
CA TRP A 677 3.74 -2.38 3.54
C TRP A 677 3.93 -1.20 2.59
N LEU A 678 3.91 0.05 3.09
CA LEU A 678 4.26 1.21 2.26
C LEU A 678 5.68 1.10 1.71
N GLY A 679 6.66 0.73 2.55
CA GLY A 679 8.04 0.55 2.11
C GLY A 679 8.21 -0.59 1.11
N VAL A 680 7.59 -1.76 1.38
CA VAL A 680 7.66 -2.93 0.49
C VAL A 680 6.98 -2.65 -0.86
N LEU A 681 5.82 -2.00 -0.87
CA LEU A 681 5.07 -1.70 -2.10
C LEU A 681 5.70 -0.55 -2.91
N ALA A 682 6.45 0.35 -2.27
CA ALA A 682 7.16 1.42 -2.96
C ALA A 682 8.36 0.90 -3.79
N MET A 683 9.05 -0.16 -3.33
CA MET A 683 10.24 -0.68 -4.03
C MET A 683 9.96 -1.11 -5.48
N PRO A 684 8.92 -1.92 -5.81
CA PRO A 684 8.61 -2.26 -7.19
C PRO A 684 8.33 -1.03 -8.07
N VAL A 685 7.72 0.02 -7.51
CA VAL A 685 7.47 1.28 -8.23
C VAL A 685 8.80 1.94 -8.62
N TYR A 686 9.76 2.01 -7.69
CA TYR A 686 11.09 2.55 -7.98
C TYR A 686 11.89 1.67 -8.96
N CYS A 687 11.78 0.35 -8.88
CA CYS A 687 12.39 -0.56 -9.85
C CYS A 687 11.80 -0.36 -11.26
N GLY A 688 10.48 -0.21 -11.37
CA GLY A 688 9.80 0.09 -12.62
C GLY A 688 10.28 1.41 -13.21
N TYR A 689 10.43 2.44 -12.38
CA TYR A 689 11.02 3.71 -12.79
C TYR A 689 12.47 3.54 -13.27
N TYR A 690 13.30 2.85 -12.51
CA TYR A 690 14.72 2.65 -12.81
C TYR A 690 14.92 1.99 -14.18
N TYR A 691 14.02 1.10 -14.59
CA TYR A 691 14.03 0.50 -15.93
C TYR A 691 13.93 1.56 -17.05
N TYR A 692 13.05 2.55 -16.92
CA TYR A 692 12.84 3.60 -17.93
C TYR A 692 13.82 4.78 -17.85
N SER A 693 14.61 4.89 -16.79
CA SER A 693 15.62 5.97 -16.68
C SER A 693 16.69 5.88 -17.78
N LEU A 694 16.95 6.95 -18.51
CA LEU A 694 17.91 6.97 -19.63
C LEU A 694 19.35 7.27 -19.20
N GLN A 695 19.62 7.46 -17.90
CA GLN A 695 20.93 7.86 -17.40
C GLN A 695 21.98 6.73 -17.45
N GLN A 696 21.53 5.47 -17.39
CA GLN A 696 22.40 4.29 -17.38
C GLN A 696 21.98 3.34 -18.48
N THR A 697 22.96 2.64 -19.05
CA THR A 697 22.70 1.60 -20.06
C THR A 697 21.99 0.41 -19.43
N LEU A 698 21.23 -0.34 -20.24
CA LEU A 698 20.58 -1.58 -19.77
C LEU A 698 21.60 -2.62 -19.28
N LEU A 699 22.84 -2.61 -19.79
CA LEU A 699 23.91 -3.50 -19.31
C LEU A 699 24.34 -3.14 -17.88
N GLU A 700 24.58 -1.86 -17.61
CA GLU A 700 24.93 -1.38 -16.26
C GLU A 700 23.81 -1.71 -15.28
N LYS A 701 22.55 -1.46 -15.66
CA LYS A 701 21.38 -1.82 -14.85
C LYS A 701 21.31 -3.33 -14.57
N SER A 702 21.60 -4.14 -15.58
CA SER A 702 21.63 -5.60 -15.44
C SER A 702 22.68 -6.04 -14.42
N LEU A 703 23.90 -5.51 -14.53
CA LEU A 703 25.00 -5.83 -13.61
C LEU A 703 24.69 -5.38 -12.18
N LEU A 704 24.15 -4.18 -11.99
CA LEU A 704 23.75 -3.66 -10.69
C LEU A 704 22.66 -4.52 -10.03
N LEU A 705 21.63 -4.89 -10.79
CA LEU A 705 20.55 -5.76 -10.31
C LEU A 705 21.05 -7.18 -10.00
N MET A 706 21.96 -7.72 -10.81
CA MET A 706 22.58 -9.02 -10.56
C MET A 706 23.38 -9.01 -9.26
N LEU A 707 24.22 -8.00 -9.05
CA LEU A 707 25.06 -7.89 -7.85
C LEU A 707 24.22 -7.60 -6.59
N LEU A 708 23.15 -6.83 -6.72
CA LEU A 708 22.16 -6.65 -5.65
C LEU A 708 21.43 -7.97 -5.32
N GLY A 709 21.04 -8.75 -6.33
CA GLY A 709 20.45 -10.08 -6.13
C GLY A 709 21.39 -11.01 -5.36
N VAL A 710 22.67 -11.01 -5.72
CA VAL A 710 23.70 -11.79 -5.02
C VAL A 710 23.87 -11.34 -3.57
N SER A 711 23.95 -10.03 -3.29
CA SER A 711 24.08 -9.53 -1.92
C SER A 711 22.89 -9.90 -1.03
N LEU A 712 21.67 -9.81 -1.57
CA LEU A 712 20.44 -10.22 -0.88
C LEU A 712 20.40 -11.74 -0.62
N LEU A 713 20.88 -12.56 -1.56
CA LEU A 713 21.02 -14.01 -1.33
C LEU A 713 22.04 -14.33 -0.25
N LEU A 714 23.20 -13.65 -0.23
CA LEU A 714 24.21 -13.83 0.81
C LEU A 714 23.65 -13.50 2.18
N LEU A 715 22.87 -12.41 2.29
CA LEU A 715 22.18 -12.03 3.51
C LEU A 715 21.19 -13.10 3.97
N TRP A 716 20.39 -13.61 3.05
CA TRP A 716 19.44 -14.68 3.35
C TRP A 716 20.16 -15.94 3.84
N PHE A 717 21.22 -16.39 3.16
CA PHE A 717 22.01 -17.55 3.56
C PHE A 717 22.63 -17.39 4.95
N ALA A 718 23.12 -16.19 5.26
CA ALA A 718 23.71 -15.88 6.56
C ALA A 718 22.71 -15.93 7.71
N LEU A 719 21.47 -15.49 7.46
CA LEU A 719 20.42 -15.32 8.48
C LEU A 719 19.60 -16.58 8.76
N LYS A 720 19.48 -17.44 7.78
CA LYS A 720 18.69 -18.67 7.82
C LYS A 720 18.99 -19.66 8.97
N PRO A 721 20.24 -19.89 9.40
CA PRO A 721 20.52 -20.80 10.51
C PRO A 721 19.78 -20.43 11.81
N LEU A 722 19.41 -19.16 11.98
CA LEU A 722 18.70 -18.67 13.15
C LEU A 722 17.17 -18.76 13.01
N SER A 723 16.62 -18.74 11.80
CA SER A 723 15.18 -18.96 11.60
C SER A 723 14.78 -20.39 11.96
N ASP A 724 15.73 -21.34 11.85
CA ASP A 724 15.46 -22.77 11.96
C ASP A 724 15.65 -23.30 13.41
N ARG A 725 16.24 -22.51 14.33
CA ARG A 725 16.45 -22.93 15.73
C ARG A 725 15.10 -23.06 16.49
N PRO A 726 14.81 -24.16 17.20
CA PRO A 726 13.57 -24.29 17.96
C PRO A 726 13.50 -23.27 19.12
N GLU A 727 12.29 -22.78 19.42
CA GLU A 727 12.06 -21.63 20.32
C GLU A 727 12.52 -21.87 21.77
N TRP A 728 12.59 -23.12 22.22
CA TRP A 728 12.98 -23.48 23.60
C TRP A 728 14.48 -23.28 23.91
N LEU A 729 15.36 -23.31 22.90
CA LEU A 729 16.79 -23.01 23.08
C LEU A 729 17.05 -21.50 23.24
N ALA A 730 16.15 -20.64 22.75
CA ALA A 730 16.25 -19.20 22.97
C ALA A 730 15.81 -18.78 24.38
N ALA A 731 14.92 -19.55 25.01
CA ALA A 731 14.52 -19.33 26.40
C ALA A 731 15.63 -19.68 27.41
N GLN A 732 16.52 -20.64 27.10
CA GLN A 732 17.64 -21.00 27.97
C GLN A 732 18.76 -19.94 28.01
N ASN A 733 18.87 -19.06 27.01
CA ASN A 733 19.90 -18.01 26.98
C ASN A 733 19.41 -16.65 27.51
N GLY A 734 18.17 -16.58 28.01
CA GLY A 734 17.59 -15.37 28.64
C GLY A 734 17.39 -15.49 30.15
N GLY A 735 17.87 -16.58 30.75
CA GLY A 735 17.81 -16.83 32.18
C GLY A 735 19.19 -16.99 32.77
N GLU A 736 19.96 -15.91 32.83
CA GLU A 736 20.95 -15.70 33.90
C GLU A 736 21.28 -14.20 33.98
N GLN A 737 20.78 -13.60 35.08
CA GLN A 737 20.99 -12.25 35.65
C GLN A 737 20.12 -11.10 35.14
#